data_AF-A0A5Q4BJ51-F1
#
_entry.id   AF-A0A5Q4BJ51-F1
#
_cell.length_a   1.000
_cell.length_b   1.000
_cell.length_c   1.000
_cell.angle_alpha   90.00
_cell.angle_beta   90.00
_cell.angle_gamma   90.00
#
_symmetry.space_group_name_H-M   'P 1'
#
loop_
_entity.id
_entity.type
_entity.pdbx_description
1 polymer ?
#
loop_
_entity_poly.entity_id
_entity_poly.type
_entity_poly.pdbx_seq_one_letter_code
_entity_poly.pdbx_strand_id
1 'polypeptide(L)'
;MDPEKNTPRHDGYLAPEPDYSNYDFPLPSKTESAARDGAAAAVGNDLIPSVSNAVAGAGGDAYGQDRLYQQGTYNKEGGDGDHLGRADTAAEEDTYPEGGLRAWSVVLGSWLALFSALGIMNSLAIFQTYVATHQLEGYSEGTIGWIFSVYTFLCFFGGIYIGPVFDQYGPRWLVLSGTVCLVLGVMLLSICTLYWHFMLAFGILCGLGSSLVFTPSIAAVGHWFKRRRGFATGMASTGGSIGGIVFPLMMQSLFPRIGWGWTIRAVGFICLLLCGASNFLIRSRLPPARNASPHPDPRIFRSPAFSLTTAGIFLMESALFIPLTYISSYMLSEGFSESFALSILPILNAGSVFGRALPGWWADKAGPFNSNMVATLLSIVACLAIWLPAGSTTAGIVVFAVLFGFASGNNISISPVCVGRLCKTQSYGRYYSTTYTVVSIACLIGIPIGGEIVTATGGRYWGLIVFTGLVYVLALAAMMAAKVKAMRPPTGRRREAPKQIRSQKSAADSIPEVRVGGARASFGPCGGTEPAAGKRRFKTLVTFSLLLCRQSIGLVSNRFSLFKLWFAVRRCMSTRYHARRQICSILYWESSQRSLKTHTMSVPTETAERQEDAYFSSQPPPKNLESHVSAARFFIDHHAASSRRIVLVTSGGTTVPLEKQTVRFIDNFSAGTRGATSAEYFLEAGYAVIFLHRQFSLQPYSRHYSHATDCFLDFLAEGHDGTVVANPGHQERMRAVLRKYTAAKRNNMLLMLPFTTITDYLFELRAIAGLLRPLGPSALLYLAAAVSDFFLPEDRMAEHKIQSTNATDSFGSGAPAAAPTSARTPARSNGDGNGNGASPEDEETFDNFDSSPKVPRSKRLIVDLDPVPKFLQNLVDGWAPQGMVVSFKLETDPAILVHKAKYSLERYQHHLVIGNLLSSRKWEVVFVAPGQADRWVRVPSAQRVSRAGGDGSETSWEDKPLDPNALPESDPEVEIESLIIPAVEDLHSQHIQSLQK
;
A
#
# COMPACT_ATOMS: atom_id res chain seq x y z
N MET A 1 4.49 -59.90 63.58
CA MET A 1 5.23 -61.10 63.16
C MET A 1 5.19 -61.14 61.65
N ASP A 2 6.37 -60.97 61.04
CA ASP A 2 6.77 -61.21 59.64
C ASP A 2 6.34 -62.60 59.10
N PRO A 3 6.59 -62.99 57.82
CA PRO A 3 6.72 -62.26 56.54
C PRO A 3 6.18 -63.06 55.28
N GLU A 4 6.49 -62.57 54.06
CA GLU A 4 6.62 -63.26 52.73
C GLU A 4 5.35 -63.64 51.92
N LYS A 5 5.25 -63.54 50.57
CA LYS A 5 6.00 -62.94 49.44
C LYS A 5 5.15 -63.11 48.15
N ASN A 6 5.23 -62.14 47.21
CA ASN A 6 5.08 -62.19 45.73
C ASN A 6 3.84 -62.82 45.05
N THR A 7 3.18 -62.34 43.98
CA THR A 7 3.18 -61.22 42.98
C THR A 7 2.02 -61.55 41.99
N PRO A 8 1.68 -60.78 40.92
CA PRO A 8 1.28 -59.36 40.78
C PRO A 8 -0.21 -59.23 40.30
N ARG A 9 -0.87 -58.09 40.55
CA ARG A 9 -2.26 -57.82 40.10
C ARG A 9 -2.33 -56.89 38.89
N HIS A 10 -3.00 -57.35 37.84
CA HIS A 10 -3.85 -56.54 36.97
C HIS A 10 -5.16 -56.23 37.73
N ASP A 11 -5.72 -55.01 37.57
CA ASP A 11 -7.16 -54.77 37.33
C ASP A 11 -7.51 -53.27 37.38
N GLY A 12 -8.21 -52.81 36.33
CA GLY A 12 -9.57 -52.28 36.45
C GLY A 12 -9.84 -50.93 37.14
N TYR A 13 -10.09 -49.90 36.31
CA TYR A 13 -11.23 -48.94 36.35
C TYR A 13 -11.80 -48.44 37.68
N LEU A 14 -11.65 -47.11 37.93
CA LEU A 14 -12.73 -46.10 37.98
C LEU A 14 -12.16 -44.79 38.57
N ALA A 15 -12.20 -43.70 37.79
CA ALA A 15 -11.86 -42.34 38.23
C ALA A 15 -12.93 -41.35 37.71
N PRO A 16 -13.15 -40.22 38.40
CA PRO A 16 -14.47 -39.60 38.59
C PRO A 16 -14.92 -38.66 37.46
N GLU A 17 -16.24 -38.49 37.34
CA GLU A 17 -16.89 -37.53 36.43
C GLU A 17 -16.53 -36.07 36.75
N PRO A 18 -16.29 -35.22 35.74
CA PRO A 18 -16.21 -33.77 35.92
C PRO A 18 -17.56 -33.07 35.71
N ASP A 19 -17.82 -32.14 36.63
CA ASP A 19 -18.98 -31.27 36.81
C ASP A 19 -19.26 -30.35 35.61
N TYR A 20 -20.50 -30.40 35.10
CA TYR A 20 -21.04 -29.55 34.03
C TYR A 20 -21.97 -28.48 34.61
N SER A 21 -21.41 -27.45 35.24
CA SER A 21 -22.18 -26.28 35.69
C SER A 21 -21.45 -24.99 35.30
N ASN A 22 -21.79 -24.44 34.12
CA ASN A 22 -21.83 -23.00 33.80
C ASN A 22 -22.03 -22.75 32.30
N TYR A 23 -23.25 -22.94 31.82
CA TYR A 23 -23.75 -22.29 30.60
C TYR A 23 -25.27 -22.10 30.71
N ASP A 24 -25.71 -20.98 31.28
CA ASP A 24 -27.13 -20.61 31.30
C ASP A 24 -27.46 -19.62 30.16
N PHE A 25 -28.47 -20.00 29.38
CA PHE A 25 -29.15 -19.19 28.36
C PHE A 25 -30.53 -18.79 28.87
N PRO A 26 -31.01 -17.55 28.65
CA PRO A 26 -32.43 -17.24 28.77
C PRO A 26 -33.10 -17.12 27.39
N LEU A 27 -34.24 -17.80 27.21
CA LEU A 27 -35.28 -17.44 26.24
C LEU A 27 -36.62 -17.25 26.98
N PRO A 28 -37.45 -16.24 26.65
CA PRO A 28 -38.71 -15.99 27.34
C PRO A 28 -39.90 -16.60 26.60
N SER A 29 -40.88 -17.09 27.37
CA SER A 29 -42.29 -16.64 27.35
C SER A 29 -43.23 -17.75 27.83
N LYS A 30 -44.04 -17.43 28.84
CA LYS A 30 -45.45 -17.81 28.92
C LYS A 30 -46.19 -16.84 29.85
N THR A 31 -47.42 -16.58 29.45
CA THR A 31 -48.38 -15.57 29.88
C THR A 31 -49.11 -15.90 31.19
N GLU A 32 -49.61 -14.82 31.81
CA GLU A 32 -50.88 -14.68 32.55
C GLU A 32 -51.04 -15.10 34.03
N SER A 33 -51.17 -14.05 34.86
CA SER A 33 -52.36 -13.70 35.66
C SER A 33 -52.24 -13.68 37.20
N ALA A 34 -52.84 -12.61 37.73
CA ALA A 34 -53.49 -12.45 39.04
C ALA A 34 -52.69 -12.02 40.30
N ALA A 35 -52.86 -10.72 40.58
CA ALA A 35 -53.45 -10.17 41.81
C ALA A 35 -52.60 -9.91 43.09
N ARG A 36 -52.58 -8.60 43.40
CA ARG A 36 -52.91 -7.94 44.68
C ARG A 36 -51.83 -7.62 45.73
N ASP A 37 -51.87 -6.33 46.07
CA ASP A 37 -51.72 -5.66 47.36
C ASP A 37 -50.33 -5.40 47.98
N GLY A 38 -50.05 -4.11 48.19
CA GLY A 38 -49.74 -3.63 49.55
C GLY A 38 -48.36 -3.02 49.85
N ALA A 39 -48.32 -1.69 49.91
CA ALA A 39 -47.68 -0.87 50.95
C ALA A 39 -46.14 -0.83 51.15
N ALA A 40 -45.57 0.33 50.80
CA ALA A 40 -44.92 1.35 51.65
C ALA A 40 -43.73 1.04 52.61
N ALA A 41 -42.88 2.09 52.71
CA ALA A 41 -41.84 2.45 53.70
C ALA A 41 -40.42 1.89 53.41
N ALA A 42 -39.38 2.68 53.09
CA ALA A 42 -38.73 3.86 53.70
C ALA A 42 -37.47 3.49 54.50
N VAL A 43 -36.50 4.43 54.51
CA VAL A 43 -35.24 4.50 55.28
C VAL A 43 -34.09 3.69 54.65
N GLY A 44 -32.89 4.21 54.40
CA GLY A 44 -32.25 5.47 54.75
C GLY A 44 -30.75 5.21 54.91
N ASN A 45 -29.94 5.93 54.11
CA ASN A 45 -28.63 6.49 54.42
C ASN A 45 -27.50 5.64 55.05
N ASP A 46 -26.34 5.77 54.40
CA ASP A 46 -25.11 6.38 54.95
C ASP A 46 -23.79 5.57 54.96
N LEU A 47 -22.77 6.29 54.45
CA LEU A 47 -21.38 6.36 54.87
C LEU A 47 -20.30 5.47 54.19
N ILE A 48 -19.54 6.16 53.34
CA ILE A 48 -18.11 5.97 53.05
C ILE A 48 -17.30 6.48 54.26
N PRO A 49 -16.16 5.85 54.61
CA PRO A 49 -14.93 6.64 54.66
C PRO A 49 -13.69 5.93 54.10
N SER A 50 -12.70 6.76 53.82
CA SER A 50 -11.45 6.55 53.08
C SER A 50 -10.21 6.37 53.99
N VAL A 51 -9.07 6.10 53.32
CA VAL A 51 -7.67 6.47 53.66
C VAL A 51 -6.71 5.37 54.22
N SER A 52 -5.90 4.82 53.30
CA SER A 52 -4.41 4.85 53.19
C SER A 52 -3.46 4.29 54.28
N ASN A 53 -2.55 3.42 53.77
CA ASN A 53 -1.09 3.27 54.00
C ASN A 53 -0.52 2.62 55.29
N ALA A 54 0.08 1.42 55.15
CA ALA A 54 1.53 1.17 55.01
C ALA A 54 2.09 -0.09 55.73
N VAL A 55 2.60 -1.02 54.91
CA VAL A 55 3.86 -1.82 55.03
C VAL A 55 4.01 -2.90 56.12
N ALA A 56 4.06 -4.19 55.71
CA ALA A 56 5.29 -5.00 55.65
C ALA A 56 5.02 -6.51 55.37
N GLY A 57 5.77 -7.10 54.42
CA GLY A 57 6.32 -8.46 54.54
C GLY A 57 5.74 -9.60 53.69
N ALA A 58 6.48 -9.98 52.62
CA ALA A 58 6.64 -11.32 51.99
C ALA A 58 5.38 -12.10 51.53
N GLY A 59 5.27 -12.69 50.33
CA GLY A 59 6.13 -12.97 49.19
C GLY A 59 5.37 -13.95 48.27
N GLY A 60 5.72 -14.04 46.98
CA GLY A 60 5.30 -15.15 46.10
C GLY A 60 4.31 -14.82 44.97
N ASP A 61 4.87 -14.39 43.84
CA ASP A 61 4.58 -14.84 42.47
C ASP A 61 3.15 -14.77 41.90
N ALA A 62 2.86 -13.64 41.24
CA ALA A 62 1.93 -13.58 40.11
C ALA A 62 2.44 -12.57 39.06
N TYR A 63 2.90 -13.10 37.93
CA TYR A 63 3.29 -12.33 36.74
C TYR A 63 2.07 -11.62 36.14
N GLY A 64 1.94 -10.31 36.40
CA GLY A 64 1.23 -9.38 35.55
C GLY A 64 2.23 -8.71 34.61
N GLN A 65 2.01 -8.78 33.30
CA GLN A 65 2.86 -8.12 32.32
C GLN A 65 2.02 -7.18 31.46
N ASP A 66 1.66 -6.05 32.08
CA ASP A 66 1.22 -4.85 31.39
C ASP A 66 2.40 -3.86 31.33
N ARG A 67 2.63 -3.30 30.14
CA ARG A 67 3.67 -2.32 29.78
C ARG A 67 5.13 -2.79 29.76
N LEU A 68 5.61 -3.11 28.54
CA LEU A 68 6.93 -2.71 28.03
C LEU A 68 6.96 -2.95 26.50
N TYR A 69 6.42 -2.00 25.72
CA TYR A 69 6.77 -1.89 24.30
C TYR A 69 7.54 -0.59 24.08
N GLN A 70 8.80 -0.66 24.50
CA GLN A 70 9.84 0.27 24.09
C GLN A 70 10.53 -0.30 22.85
N GLN A 71 10.73 0.60 21.90
CA GLN A 71 11.23 0.39 20.55
C GLN A 71 12.55 -0.40 20.47
N GLY A 72 12.49 -1.59 19.86
CA GLY A 72 13.64 -2.32 19.33
C GLY A 72 13.65 -2.24 17.80
N THR A 73 14.17 -1.15 17.27
CA THR A 73 14.25 -0.88 15.85
C THR A 73 15.61 -1.32 15.28
N TYR A 74 15.69 -2.13 14.21
CA TYR A 74 16.86 -2.31 13.28
C TYR A 74 16.30 -2.89 11.96
N ASN A 75 16.39 -2.20 10.80
CA ASN A 75 17.52 -2.16 9.83
C ASN A 75 17.94 -3.59 9.41
N LYS A 76 18.10 -3.99 8.14
CA LYS A 76 18.48 -3.28 6.91
C LYS A 76 18.57 -4.32 5.76
N GLU A 77 18.71 -3.84 4.53
CA GLU A 77 19.49 -4.47 3.43
C GLU A 77 18.94 -5.77 2.81
N GLY A 78 18.40 -5.61 1.60
CA GLY A 78 18.29 -6.68 0.61
C GLY A 78 19.50 -6.69 -0.32
N GLY A 79 19.68 -7.86 -0.96
CA GLY A 79 20.48 -8.11 -2.16
C GLY A 79 19.89 -9.35 -2.84
N ASP A 80 19.39 -9.16 -4.05
CA ASP A 80 18.49 -10.03 -4.84
C ASP A 80 19.21 -10.96 -5.82
N GLY A 81 18.46 -11.97 -6.30
CA GLY A 81 18.70 -12.72 -7.53
C GLY A 81 17.39 -13.30 -8.11
N ASP A 82 16.72 -12.49 -8.95
CA ASP A 82 15.80 -12.72 -10.08
C ASP A 82 15.32 -14.14 -10.46
N HIS A 83 14.11 -14.46 -10.94
CA HIS A 83 12.86 -13.77 -11.32
C HIS A 83 11.79 -14.89 -11.51
N LEU A 84 10.49 -14.62 -11.26
CA LEU A 84 9.31 -15.04 -12.08
C LEU A 84 7.95 -14.78 -11.37
N GLY A 85 7.12 -13.93 -11.98
CA GLY A 85 5.64 -13.96 -11.97
C GLY A 85 4.88 -13.70 -10.65
N ARG A 86 4.55 -12.44 -10.34
CA ARG A 86 3.65 -12.08 -9.21
C ARG A 86 2.45 -11.26 -9.73
N ALA A 87 1.25 -11.87 -9.72
CA ALA A 87 0.01 -11.12 -9.93
C ALA A 87 -0.36 -10.26 -8.70
N ASP A 88 -1.12 -9.22 -9.01
CA ASP A 88 -1.58 -8.15 -8.15
C ASP A 88 -2.33 -8.64 -6.91
N THR A 89 -1.73 -8.35 -5.76
CA THR A 89 -2.31 -8.47 -4.42
C THR A 89 -3.20 -7.27 -4.12
N ALA A 90 -4.41 -7.56 -3.64
CA ALA A 90 -5.27 -6.60 -2.94
C ALA A 90 -4.49 -5.93 -1.78
N ALA A 91 -4.79 -4.65 -1.55
CA ALA A 91 -4.00 -3.71 -0.77
C ALA A 91 -3.54 -4.22 0.61
N GLU A 92 -2.22 -4.37 0.77
CA GLU A 92 -1.53 -4.29 2.07
C GLU A 92 -1.92 -2.95 2.71
N GLU A 93 -2.49 -2.96 3.92
CA GLU A 93 -2.51 -1.76 4.74
C GLU A 93 -1.07 -1.46 5.18
N ASP A 94 -0.40 -0.58 4.43
CA ASP A 94 0.87 0.01 4.83
C ASP A 94 0.73 0.54 6.28
N THR A 95 1.29 -0.14 7.29
CA THR A 95 1.36 0.39 8.67
C THR A 95 2.38 1.51 8.71
N TYR A 96 2.03 2.70 9.23
CA TYR A 96 2.95 3.86 9.30
C TYR A 96 3.43 4.07 10.74
N PRO A 97 4.74 4.36 10.95
CA PRO A 97 5.26 4.66 12.29
C PRO A 97 4.60 5.88 12.94
N GLU A 98 4.13 6.86 12.13
CA GLU A 98 3.46 8.10 12.56
C GLU A 98 4.25 8.91 13.63
N GLY A 99 5.54 8.62 13.82
CA GLY A 99 6.40 9.22 14.83
C GLY A 99 7.61 8.35 15.22
N GLY A 100 8.20 8.64 16.38
CA GLY A 100 9.43 8.02 16.89
C GLY A 100 10.72 8.71 16.41
N LEU A 101 11.83 8.45 17.11
CA LEU A 101 13.13 9.11 16.83
C LEU A 101 13.58 8.92 15.37
N ARG A 102 13.30 7.77 14.77
CA ARG A 102 13.66 7.48 13.37
C ARG A 102 12.82 8.26 12.36
N ALA A 103 11.51 8.37 12.57
CA ALA A 103 10.67 9.14 11.65
C ALA A 103 11.00 10.63 11.72
N TRP A 104 11.19 11.16 12.93
CA TRP A 104 11.57 12.55 13.14
C TRP A 104 13.01 12.86 12.73
N SER A 105 13.94 11.90 12.81
CA SER A 105 15.29 12.08 12.26
C SER A 105 15.24 12.23 10.74
N VAL A 106 14.33 11.52 10.05
CA VAL A 106 14.15 11.70 8.59
C VAL A 106 13.57 13.09 8.30
N VAL A 107 12.61 13.57 9.08
CA VAL A 107 12.09 14.95 8.94
C VAL A 107 13.20 15.98 9.15
N LEU A 108 14.04 15.81 10.17
CA LEU A 108 15.20 16.66 10.42
C LEU A 108 16.23 16.60 9.27
N GLY A 109 16.52 15.39 8.77
CA GLY A 109 17.39 15.21 7.61
C GLY A 109 16.85 15.92 6.37
N SER A 110 15.56 15.74 6.08
CA SER A 110 14.88 16.45 4.99
C SER A 110 14.87 17.97 5.21
N TRP A 111 14.73 18.44 6.45
CA TRP A 111 14.79 19.87 6.77
C TRP A 111 16.16 20.47 6.46
N LEU A 112 17.25 19.81 6.85
CA LEU A 112 18.63 20.24 6.60
C LEU A 112 18.95 20.27 5.10
N ALA A 113 18.49 19.26 4.37
CA ALA A 113 18.61 19.17 2.91
C ALA A 113 17.82 20.27 2.20
N LEU A 114 16.57 20.50 2.61
CA LEU A 114 15.70 21.53 2.04
C LEU A 114 16.16 22.94 2.42
N PHE A 115 16.74 23.14 3.60
CA PHE A 115 17.40 24.41 3.96
C PHE A 115 18.44 24.81 2.93
N SER A 116 19.25 23.85 2.48
CA SER A 116 20.30 24.11 1.49
C SER A 116 19.71 24.29 0.09
N ALA A 117 19.03 23.28 -0.46
CA ALA A 117 18.57 23.31 -1.85
C ALA A 117 17.44 24.33 -2.08
N LEU A 118 16.38 24.27 -1.27
CA LEU A 118 15.25 25.19 -1.40
C LEU A 118 15.58 26.59 -0.87
N GLY A 119 16.51 26.71 0.10
CA GLY A 119 16.98 28.01 0.57
C GLY A 119 17.77 28.79 -0.48
N ILE A 120 18.67 28.13 -1.23
CA ILE A 120 19.35 28.74 -2.38
C ILE A 120 18.32 29.18 -3.43
N MET A 121 17.31 28.34 -3.72
CA MET A 121 16.24 28.68 -4.66
C MET A 121 15.41 29.89 -4.21
N ASN A 122 15.11 30.01 -2.92
CA ASN A 122 14.41 31.18 -2.37
C ASN A 122 15.30 32.43 -2.29
N SER A 123 16.58 32.30 -2.61
CA SER A 123 17.57 33.38 -2.59
C SER A 123 18.00 33.80 -4.01
N LEU A 124 17.36 33.33 -5.08
CA LEU A 124 17.83 33.56 -6.45
C LEU A 124 17.97 35.05 -6.81
N ALA A 125 17.07 35.89 -6.31
CA ALA A 125 17.07 37.33 -6.58
C ALA A 125 18.41 38.00 -6.22
N ILE A 126 18.97 37.69 -5.03
CA ILE A 126 20.23 38.33 -4.60
C ILE A 126 21.43 37.84 -5.42
N PHE A 127 21.46 36.56 -5.81
CA PHE A 127 22.49 36.05 -6.70
C PHE A 127 22.41 36.72 -8.08
N GLN A 128 21.20 36.85 -8.62
CA GLN A 128 20.98 37.47 -9.92
C GLN A 128 21.38 38.95 -9.91
N THR A 129 20.90 39.73 -8.94
CA THR A 129 21.22 41.15 -8.82
C THR A 129 22.72 41.38 -8.63
N TYR A 130 23.38 40.60 -7.76
CA TYR A 130 24.82 40.77 -7.53
C TYR A 130 25.63 40.43 -8.79
N VAL A 131 25.35 39.29 -9.43
CA VAL A 131 26.07 38.86 -10.64
C VAL A 131 25.83 39.85 -11.79
N ALA A 132 24.62 40.40 -11.92
CA ALA A 132 24.29 41.39 -12.95
C ALA A 132 24.98 42.74 -12.76
N THR A 133 25.28 43.14 -11.53
CA THR A 133 25.92 44.42 -11.23
C THR A 133 27.44 44.35 -11.12
N HIS A 134 28.02 43.14 -11.07
CA HIS A 134 29.44 42.94 -10.84
C HIS A 134 30.10 42.08 -11.92
N GLN A 135 29.96 40.75 -11.86
CA GLN A 135 30.72 39.85 -12.75
C GLN A 135 30.22 39.88 -14.21
N LEU A 136 28.94 40.15 -14.43
CA LEU A 136 28.29 40.13 -15.74
C LEU A 136 27.68 41.48 -16.12
N GLU A 137 28.21 42.59 -15.62
CA GLU A 137 27.71 43.97 -15.88
C GLU A 137 27.47 44.28 -17.37
N GLY A 138 28.28 43.69 -18.27
CA GLY A 138 28.13 43.86 -19.72
C GLY A 138 27.02 43.06 -20.39
N TYR A 139 26.26 42.23 -19.65
CA TYR A 139 25.18 41.40 -20.19
C TYR A 139 23.81 41.95 -19.84
N SER A 140 22.83 41.78 -20.73
CA SER A 140 21.44 42.18 -20.44
C SER A 140 20.84 41.32 -19.31
N GLU A 141 19.97 41.91 -18.48
CA GLU A 141 19.28 41.20 -17.40
C GLU A 141 18.54 39.95 -17.88
N GLY A 142 17.92 40.01 -19.06
CA GLY A 142 17.26 38.85 -19.66
C GLY A 142 18.23 37.72 -20.03
N THR A 143 19.46 38.04 -20.43
CA THR A 143 20.51 37.03 -20.69
C THR A 143 20.95 36.38 -19.40
N ILE A 144 21.19 37.16 -18.35
CA ILE A 144 21.62 36.67 -17.03
C ILE A 144 20.51 35.83 -16.39
N GLY A 145 19.25 36.25 -16.53
CA GLY A 145 18.07 35.54 -16.04
C GLY A 145 17.96 34.10 -16.53
N TRP A 146 18.53 33.75 -17.70
CA TRP A 146 18.58 32.36 -18.18
C TRP A 146 19.36 31.44 -17.24
N ILE A 147 20.44 31.90 -16.61
CA ILE A 147 21.23 31.08 -15.68
C ILE A 147 20.35 30.60 -14.51
N PHE A 148 19.63 31.54 -13.90
CA PHE A 148 18.77 31.29 -12.74
C PHE A 148 17.49 30.56 -13.13
N SER A 149 16.96 30.82 -14.33
CA SER A 149 15.80 30.10 -14.86
C SER A 149 16.13 28.63 -15.17
N VAL A 150 17.32 28.35 -15.73
CA VAL A 150 17.79 26.98 -15.97
C VAL A 150 18.00 26.24 -14.64
N TYR A 151 18.55 26.90 -13.62
CA TYR A 151 18.65 26.33 -12.27
C TYR A 151 17.28 25.88 -11.74
N THR A 152 16.30 26.78 -11.73
CA THR A 152 14.94 26.47 -11.23
C THR A 152 14.24 25.40 -12.07
N PHE A 153 14.41 25.46 -13.40
CA PHE A 153 13.89 24.44 -14.31
C PHE A 153 14.47 23.07 -14.00
N LEU A 154 15.79 22.93 -13.88
CA LEU A 154 16.45 21.65 -13.63
C LEU A 154 16.17 21.12 -12.21
N CYS A 155 16.00 21.98 -11.22
CA CYS A 155 15.59 21.58 -9.87
C CYS A 155 14.32 20.71 -9.90
N PHE A 156 13.35 21.04 -10.74
CA PHE A 156 12.09 20.31 -10.84
C PHE A 156 12.07 19.30 -12.00
N PHE A 157 12.62 19.64 -13.17
CA PHE A 157 12.62 18.78 -14.36
C PHE A 157 13.46 17.51 -14.18
N GLY A 158 14.59 17.60 -13.45
CA GLY A 158 15.41 16.44 -13.10
C GLY A 158 14.64 15.38 -12.33
N GLY A 159 13.56 15.78 -11.64
CA GLY A 159 12.64 14.92 -10.91
C GLY A 159 12.11 13.75 -11.74
N ILE A 160 11.92 13.91 -13.05
CA ILE A 160 11.29 12.92 -13.93
C ILE A 160 11.92 11.53 -13.82
N TYR A 161 13.25 11.45 -13.64
CA TYR A 161 13.98 10.21 -13.39
C TYR A 161 14.28 10.01 -11.91
N ILE A 162 14.57 11.07 -11.17
CA ILE A 162 14.94 10.99 -9.74
C ILE A 162 13.81 10.38 -8.90
N GLY A 163 12.55 10.69 -9.21
CA GLY A 163 11.38 10.14 -8.52
C GLY A 163 11.25 8.62 -8.67
N PRO A 164 11.16 8.09 -9.91
CA PRO A 164 11.19 6.65 -10.16
C PRO A 164 12.42 5.93 -9.58
N VAL A 165 13.61 6.52 -9.69
CA VAL A 165 14.85 5.96 -9.13
C VAL A 165 14.79 5.95 -7.60
N PHE A 166 14.21 6.98 -6.97
CA PHE A 166 13.97 7.01 -5.52
C PHE A 166 13.01 5.90 -5.09
N ASP A 167 11.91 5.69 -5.82
CA ASP A 167 10.92 4.65 -5.50
C ASP A 167 11.51 3.24 -5.63
N GLN A 168 12.52 3.04 -6.49
CA GLN A 168 13.16 1.75 -6.71
C GLN A 168 14.42 1.49 -5.86
N TYR A 169 15.29 2.48 -5.70
CA TYR A 169 16.61 2.29 -5.05
C TYR A 169 16.75 3.07 -3.74
N GLY A 170 15.74 3.86 -3.37
CA GLY A 170 15.75 4.69 -2.17
C GLY A 170 16.57 5.99 -2.30
N PRO A 171 16.66 6.78 -1.21
CA PRO A 171 17.22 8.13 -1.24
C PRO A 171 18.75 8.21 -1.20
N ARG A 172 19.45 7.19 -0.70
CA ARG A 172 20.85 7.33 -0.22
C ARG A 172 21.80 7.86 -1.30
N TRP A 173 21.83 7.21 -2.46
CA TRP A 173 22.74 7.59 -3.55
C TRP A 173 22.29 8.87 -4.27
N LEU A 174 20.99 9.15 -4.29
CA LEU A 174 20.44 10.38 -4.85
C LEU A 174 20.84 11.59 -4.00
N VAL A 175 20.63 11.52 -2.68
CA VAL A 175 21.01 12.61 -1.76
C VAL A 175 22.53 12.79 -1.73
N LEU A 176 23.32 11.71 -1.76
CA LEU A 176 24.78 11.80 -1.76
C LEU A 176 25.32 12.47 -3.02
N SER A 177 24.91 11.98 -4.20
CA SER A 177 25.31 12.59 -5.47
C SER A 177 24.83 14.03 -5.58
N GLY A 178 23.59 14.30 -5.15
CA GLY A 178 23.04 15.65 -5.09
C GLY A 178 23.83 16.59 -4.16
N THR A 179 24.26 16.09 -3.00
CA THR A 179 25.09 16.83 -2.04
C THR A 179 26.43 17.21 -2.67
N VAL A 180 27.10 16.25 -3.31
CA VAL A 180 28.38 16.49 -3.99
C VAL A 180 28.20 17.51 -5.12
N CYS A 181 27.19 17.33 -5.98
CA CYS A 181 26.91 18.25 -7.08
C CYS A 181 26.56 19.67 -6.58
N LEU A 182 25.70 19.79 -5.57
CA LEU A 182 25.29 21.09 -5.03
C LEU A 182 26.46 21.83 -4.37
N VAL A 183 27.21 21.15 -3.50
CA VAL A 183 28.37 21.77 -2.83
C VAL A 183 29.44 22.14 -3.84
N LEU A 184 29.77 21.23 -4.78
CA LEU A 184 30.75 21.50 -5.82
C LEU A 184 30.31 22.68 -6.69
N GLY A 185 29.05 22.72 -7.11
CA GLY A 185 28.51 23.82 -7.92
C GLY A 185 28.58 25.16 -7.21
N VAL A 186 28.21 25.22 -5.92
CA VAL A 186 28.33 26.44 -5.11
C VAL A 186 29.79 26.83 -4.89
N MET A 187 30.69 25.88 -4.64
CA MET A 187 32.12 26.18 -4.50
C MET A 187 32.73 26.69 -5.81
N LEU A 188 32.36 26.12 -6.95
CA LEU A 188 32.79 26.58 -8.27
C LEU A 188 32.20 27.96 -8.61
N LEU A 189 30.97 28.26 -8.16
CA LEU A 189 30.36 29.58 -8.32
C LEU A 189 31.24 30.70 -7.72
N SER A 190 31.96 30.41 -6.63
CA SER A 190 32.84 31.39 -5.97
C SER A 190 33.98 31.93 -6.84
N ILE A 191 34.34 31.22 -7.90
CA ILE A 191 35.44 31.58 -8.82
C ILE A 191 34.94 31.86 -10.25
N CYS A 192 33.63 31.88 -10.47
CA CYS A 192 33.05 32.16 -11.78
C CYS A 192 33.24 33.64 -12.16
N THR A 193 33.52 33.88 -13.44
CA THR A 193 33.80 35.21 -14.01
C THR A 193 33.11 35.40 -15.36
N LEU A 194 33.06 34.35 -16.19
CA LEU A 194 32.41 34.38 -17.50
C LEU A 194 30.99 33.81 -17.44
N TYR A 195 30.10 34.31 -18.30
CA TYR A 195 28.69 33.87 -18.38
C TYR A 195 28.53 32.34 -18.43
N TRP A 196 29.33 31.64 -19.24
CA TRP A 196 29.23 30.18 -19.36
C TRP A 196 29.70 29.44 -18.09
N HIS A 197 30.60 30.03 -17.28
CA HIS A 197 30.97 29.48 -15.97
C HIS A 197 29.74 29.44 -15.06
N PHE A 198 29.00 30.55 -14.97
CA PHE A 198 27.77 30.65 -14.18
C PHE A 198 26.67 29.70 -14.67
N MET A 199 26.50 29.57 -15.99
CA MET A 199 25.55 28.63 -16.58
C MET A 199 25.87 27.17 -16.21
N LEU A 200 27.13 26.75 -16.29
CA LEU A 200 27.53 25.39 -15.96
C LEU A 200 27.50 25.13 -14.44
N ALA A 201 28.09 26.01 -13.63
CA ALA A 201 28.24 25.81 -12.20
C ALA A 201 26.93 26.00 -11.43
N PHE A 202 26.20 27.10 -11.70
CA PHE A 202 24.96 27.41 -10.98
C PHE A 202 23.73 26.89 -11.73
N GLY A 203 23.60 27.21 -13.02
CA GLY A 203 22.45 26.77 -13.82
C GLY A 203 22.30 25.25 -13.85
N ILE A 204 23.33 24.55 -14.30
CA ILE A 204 23.27 23.10 -14.53
C ILE A 204 23.67 22.29 -13.29
N LEU A 205 24.88 22.50 -12.76
CA LEU A 205 25.41 21.64 -11.71
C LEU A 205 24.67 21.82 -10.38
N CYS A 206 24.42 23.07 -9.94
CA CYS A 206 23.55 23.29 -8.77
C CYS A 206 22.10 22.90 -9.06
N GLY A 207 21.58 23.12 -10.27
CA GLY A 207 20.21 22.74 -10.62
C GLY A 207 19.95 21.23 -10.51
N LEU A 208 20.85 20.41 -11.09
CA LEU A 208 20.80 18.95 -10.97
C LEU A 208 21.07 18.50 -9.53
N GLY A 209 22.06 19.10 -8.85
CA GLY A 209 22.36 18.80 -7.45
C GLY A 209 21.17 19.06 -6.52
N SER A 210 20.54 20.22 -6.65
CA SER A 210 19.33 20.58 -5.92
C SER A 210 18.18 19.62 -6.24
N SER A 211 17.99 19.20 -7.49
CA SER A 211 16.95 18.20 -7.85
C SER A 211 17.15 16.86 -7.13
N LEU A 212 18.39 16.39 -7.10
CA LEU A 212 18.83 15.14 -6.46
C LEU A 212 18.71 15.16 -4.94
N VAL A 213 18.76 16.33 -4.31
CA VAL A 213 18.55 16.51 -2.86
C VAL A 213 17.07 16.73 -2.54
N PHE A 214 16.42 17.62 -3.28
CA PHE A 214 15.08 18.11 -3.00
C PHE A 214 14.01 17.01 -3.15
N THR A 215 14.01 16.31 -4.28
CA THR A 215 12.99 15.29 -4.59
C THR A 215 12.99 14.14 -3.57
N PRO A 216 14.13 13.50 -3.25
CA PRO A 216 14.16 12.43 -2.25
C PRO A 216 13.82 12.91 -0.84
N SER A 217 14.14 14.16 -0.50
CA SER A 217 13.86 14.72 0.83
C SER A 217 12.35 14.83 1.10
N ILE A 218 11.57 15.25 0.11
CA ILE A 218 10.10 15.29 0.21
C ILE A 218 9.51 13.89 0.15
N ALA A 219 9.99 13.06 -0.78
CA ALA A 219 9.46 11.71 -0.99
C ALA A 219 9.68 10.80 0.24
N ALA A 220 10.86 10.89 0.88
CA ALA A 220 11.20 10.13 2.07
C ALA A 220 10.23 10.40 3.23
N VAL A 221 9.86 11.67 3.50
CA VAL A 221 8.90 12.00 4.57
C VAL A 221 7.55 11.28 4.37
N GLY A 222 7.10 11.18 3.11
CA GLY A 222 5.87 10.47 2.75
C GLY A 222 5.86 8.97 3.10
N HIS A 223 7.03 8.33 3.20
CA HIS A 223 7.15 6.90 3.57
C HIS A 223 6.97 6.64 5.08
N TRP A 224 7.15 7.67 5.92
CA TRP A 224 7.11 7.56 7.38
C TRP A 224 5.79 8.05 8.00
N PHE A 225 5.08 8.95 7.33
CA PHE A 225 3.84 9.56 7.81
C PHE A 225 2.72 9.45 6.77
N LYS A 226 1.51 9.04 7.20
CA LYS A 226 0.28 9.04 6.40
C LYS A 226 -0.79 9.93 7.04
N ARG A 227 -1.08 9.74 8.33
CA ARG A 227 -2.05 10.55 9.09
C ARG A 227 -1.49 11.95 9.40
N ARG A 228 -0.22 12.05 9.76
CA ARG A 228 0.47 13.33 10.03
C ARG A 228 1.34 13.81 8.87
N ARG A 229 1.01 13.41 7.65
CA ARG A 229 1.87 13.64 6.47
C ARG A 229 1.97 15.14 6.15
N GLY A 230 0.88 15.87 6.26
CA GLY A 230 0.82 17.32 6.08
C GLY A 230 1.75 18.04 7.03
N PHE A 231 1.65 17.77 8.33
CA PHE A 231 2.51 18.39 9.34
C PHE A 231 3.98 18.01 9.17
N ALA A 232 4.29 16.72 8.94
CA ALA A 232 5.67 16.28 8.77
C ALA A 232 6.34 16.88 7.52
N THR A 233 5.61 16.94 6.39
CA THR A 233 6.09 17.57 5.15
C THR A 233 6.24 19.08 5.34
N GLY A 234 5.25 19.72 5.97
CA GLY A 234 5.30 21.14 6.35
C GLY A 234 6.51 21.49 7.19
N MET A 235 6.76 20.72 8.26
CA MET A 235 7.93 20.89 9.12
C MET A 235 9.23 20.75 8.32
N ALA A 236 9.40 19.69 7.52
CA ALA A 236 10.58 19.53 6.68
C ALA A 236 10.76 20.71 5.71
N SER A 237 9.68 21.15 5.06
CA SER A 237 9.71 22.25 4.11
C SER A 237 10.04 23.60 4.75
N THR A 238 9.79 23.83 6.05
CA THR A 238 10.18 25.10 6.70
C THR A 238 11.67 25.42 6.52
N GLY A 239 12.53 24.40 6.39
CA GLY A 239 13.96 24.57 6.17
C GLY A 239 14.27 25.50 5.00
N GLY A 240 13.57 25.34 3.87
CA GLY A 240 13.79 26.20 2.71
C GLY A 240 13.37 27.66 2.91
N SER A 241 12.32 27.93 3.70
CA SER A 241 11.91 29.32 4.00
C SER A 241 12.92 29.97 4.94
N ILE A 242 13.41 29.24 5.94
CA ILE A 242 14.46 29.73 6.85
C ILE A 242 15.77 29.95 6.08
N GLY A 243 16.15 29.04 5.17
CA GLY A 243 17.28 29.24 4.27
C GLY A 243 17.13 30.49 3.39
N GLY A 244 15.92 30.76 2.89
CA GLY A 244 15.57 31.99 2.16
C GLY A 244 15.55 33.27 3.00
N ILE A 245 15.69 33.18 4.33
CA ILE A 245 15.92 34.33 5.23
C ILE A 245 17.41 34.44 5.53
N VAL A 246 18.04 33.32 5.92
CA VAL A 246 19.44 33.28 6.36
C VAL A 246 20.39 33.63 5.22
N PHE A 247 20.25 33.01 4.04
CA PHE A 247 21.20 33.21 2.95
C PHE A 247 21.21 34.65 2.41
N PRO A 248 20.07 35.31 2.13
CA PRO A 248 20.09 36.70 1.67
C PRO A 248 20.67 37.66 2.71
N LEU A 249 20.27 37.56 3.98
CA LEU A 249 20.78 38.43 5.05
C LEU A 249 22.29 38.23 5.28
N MET A 250 22.73 36.97 5.28
CA MET A 250 24.15 36.64 5.39
C MET A 250 24.94 37.21 4.22
N MET A 251 24.46 37.01 2.98
CA MET A 251 25.14 37.49 1.78
C MET A 251 25.20 39.02 1.74
N GLN A 252 24.09 39.73 2.01
CA GLN A 252 24.07 41.19 2.10
C GLN A 252 25.09 41.73 3.11
N SER A 253 25.23 41.08 4.26
CA SER A 253 26.20 41.50 5.27
C SER A 253 27.65 41.12 4.94
N LEU A 254 27.88 40.02 4.20
CA LEU A 254 29.22 39.50 3.94
C LEU A 254 29.84 40.02 2.65
N PHE A 255 29.04 40.30 1.61
CA PHE A 255 29.54 40.88 0.35
C PHE A 255 30.45 42.10 0.56
N PRO A 256 30.08 43.13 1.35
CA PRO A 256 30.95 44.28 1.56
C PRO A 256 32.16 44.00 2.47
N ARG A 257 32.13 42.93 3.28
CA ARG A 257 33.18 42.65 4.29
C ARG A 257 34.27 41.73 3.77
N ILE A 258 33.89 40.66 3.10
CA ILE A 258 34.80 39.58 2.67
C ILE A 258 34.73 39.29 1.16
N GLY A 259 33.90 40.05 0.43
CA GLY A 259 33.74 39.94 -1.02
C GLY A 259 32.93 38.72 -1.47
N TRP A 260 32.65 38.65 -2.77
CA TRP A 260 31.87 37.59 -3.41
C TRP A 260 32.41 36.19 -3.12
N GLY A 261 33.69 35.93 -3.44
CA GLY A 261 34.25 34.59 -3.44
C GLY A 261 34.15 33.90 -2.07
N TRP A 262 34.55 34.57 -1.00
CA TRP A 262 34.45 34.02 0.36
C TRP A 262 33.02 33.95 0.87
N THR A 263 32.16 34.89 0.50
CA THR A 263 30.73 34.83 0.83
C THR A 263 30.07 33.59 0.23
N ILE A 264 30.33 33.29 -1.04
CA ILE A 264 29.79 32.10 -1.71
C ILE A 264 30.39 30.81 -1.13
N ARG A 265 31.67 30.79 -0.76
CA ARG A 265 32.26 29.64 -0.04
C ARG A 265 31.63 29.42 1.33
N ALA A 266 31.29 30.47 2.06
CA ALA A 266 30.57 30.35 3.33
C ALA A 266 29.20 29.68 3.12
N VAL A 267 28.44 30.07 2.09
CA VAL A 267 27.22 29.36 1.67
C VAL A 267 27.52 27.89 1.37
N GLY A 268 28.58 27.61 0.61
CA GLY A 268 29.01 26.25 0.27
C GLY A 268 29.36 25.39 1.48
N PHE A 269 30.04 25.93 2.49
CA PHE A 269 30.37 25.22 3.73
C PHE A 269 29.14 24.94 4.60
N ILE A 270 28.18 25.87 4.65
CA ILE A 270 26.89 25.65 5.31
C ILE A 270 26.16 24.50 4.60
N CYS A 271 26.06 24.54 3.27
CA CYS A 271 25.46 23.46 2.48
C CYS A 271 26.17 22.12 2.70
N LEU A 272 27.51 22.10 2.78
CA LEU A 272 28.29 20.89 3.04
C LEU A 272 27.96 20.28 4.40
N LEU A 273 27.90 21.10 5.46
CA LEU A 273 27.56 20.65 6.80
C LEU A 273 26.13 20.08 6.86
N LEU A 274 25.16 20.85 6.36
CA LEU A 274 23.74 20.49 6.46
C LEU A 274 23.38 19.31 5.56
N CYS A 275 23.78 19.31 4.29
CA CYS A 275 23.55 18.19 3.39
C CYS A 275 24.40 16.97 3.78
N GLY A 276 25.62 17.17 4.29
CA GLY A 276 26.46 16.11 4.86
C GLY A 276 25.74 15.37 5.98
N ALA A 277 25.17 16.09 6.95
CA ALA A 277 24.34 15.51 8.01
C ALA A 277 23.07 14.83 7.46
N SER A 278 22.43 15.43 6.44
CA SER A 278 21.21 14.90 5.81
C SER A 278 21.40 13.50 5.23
N ASN A 279 22.58 13.20 4.67
CA ASN A 279 22.91 11.87 4.12
C ASN A 279 22.81 10.73 5.14
N PHE A 280 23.05 11.01 6.42
CA PHE A 280 22.96 10.01 7.49
C PHE A 280 21.54 9.85 8.04
N LEU A 281 20.75 10.92 7.95
CA LEU A 281 19.44 11.05 8.57
C LEU A 281 18.29 10.62 7.65
N ILE A 282 18.37 10.91 6.35
CA ILE A 282 17.33 10.55 5.37
C ILE A 282 17.39 9.06 5.04
N ARG A 283 16.27 8.35 5.23
CA ARG A 283 16.15 6.90 4.97
C ARG A 283 14.78 6.55 4.39
N SER A 284 14.73 5.63 3.42
CA SER A 284 13.50 4.96 3.01
C SER A 284 13.17 3.81 3.97
N ARG A 285 11.87 3.52 4.10
CA ARG A 285 11.34 2.42 4.93
C ARG A 285 10.72 1.30 4.10
N LEU A 286 9.94 1.66 3.10
CA LEU A 286 9.17 0.71 2.29
C LEU A 286 10.08 0.05 1.25
N PRO A 287 9.93 -1.27 1.01
CA PRO A 287 10.57 -1.93 -0.10
C PRO A 287 10.00 -1.39 -1.43
N PRO A 288 10.77 -1.48 -2.53
CA PRO A 288 10.30 -1.09 -3.86
C PRO A 288 9.01 -1.85 -4.24
N ALA A 289 8.11 -1.19 -4.96
CA ALA A 289 6.94 -1.88 -5.52
C ALA A 289 7.40 -3.03 -6.45
N ARG A 290 6.68 -4.15 -6.48
CA ARG A 290 7.03 -5.35 -7.28
C ARG A 290 7.27 -5.09 -8.78
N ASN A 291 6.64 -4.05 -9.33
CA ASN A 291 6.79 -3.59 -10.72
C ASN A 291 7.44 -2.19 -10.80
N ALA A 292 8.27 -1.82 -9.82
CA ALA A 292 8.93 -0.53 -9.78
C ALA A 292 9.92 -0.41 -10.96
N SER A 293 9.62 0.49 -11.88
CA SER A 293 10.51 0.88 -12.98
C SER A 293 11.29 2.15 -12.63
N PRO A 294 12.58 2.26 -12.98
CA PRO A 294 13.33 3.51 -12.83
C PRO A 294 12.96 4.55 -13.89
N HIS A 295 11.99 4.23 -14.76
CA HIS A 295 11.59 5.09 -15.87
C HIS A 295 10.31 5.88 -15.58
N PRO A 296 10.14 7.04 -16.23
CA PRO A 296 8.90 7.81 -16.17
C PRO A 296 7.72 7.00 -16.74
N ASP A 297 6.54 7.15 -16.14
CA ASP A 297 5.31 6.55 -16.66
C ASP A 297 4.28 7.64 -17.02
N PRO A 298 4.12 8.00 -18.30
CA PRO A 298 3.15 9.02 -18.71
C PRO A 298 1.69 8.56 -18.53
N ARG A 299 1.43 7.26 -18.31
CA ARG A 299 0.07 6.73 -18.13
C ARG A 299 -0.60 7.28 -16.87
N ILE A 300 0.17 7.81 -15.91
CA ILE A 300 -0.34 8.43 -14.68
C ILE A 300 -1.34 9.57 -14.99
N PHE A 301 -1.12 10.32 -16.07
CA PHE A 301 -2.03 11.38 -16.53
C PHE A 301 -3.38 10.88 -17.08
N ARG A 302 -3.58 9.57 -17.23
CA ARG A 302 -4.90 9.02 -17.58
C ARG A 302 -5.90 9.20 -16.45
N SER A 303 -5.45 9.30 -15.20
CA SER A 303 -6.31 9.61 -14.06
C SER A 303 -6.76 11.08 -14.13
N PRO A 304 -8.07 11.37 -14.28
CA PRO A 304 -8.54 12.75 -14.33
C PRO A 304 -8.27 13.53 -13.03
N ALA A 305 -8.29 12.84 -11.88
CA ALA A 305 -7.98 13.45 -10.59
C ALA A 305 -6.51 13.90 -10.52
N PHE A 306 -5.58 13.06 -10.98
CA PHE A 306 -4.15 13.40 -11.03
C PHE A 306 -3.86 14.53 -12.03
N SER A 307 -4.45 14.48 -13.22
CA SER A 307 -4.28 15.50 -14.25
C SER A 307 -4.82 16.86 -13.83
N LEU A 308 -6.00 16.90 -13.18
CA LEU A 308 -6.55 18.15 -12.64
C LEU A 308 -5.73 18.68 -11.46
N THR A 309 -5.24 17.79 -10.59
CA THR A 309 -4.35 18.18 -9.48
C THR A 309 -3.04 18.75 -10.00
N THR A 310 -2.43 18.11 -11.00
CA THR A 310 -1.19 18.61 -11.65
C THR A 310 -1.43 19.94 -12.36
N ALA A 311 -2.56 20.11 -13.05
CA ALA A 311 -2.91 21.40 -13.66
C ALA A 311 -3.12 22.50 -12.61
N GLY A 312 -3.79 22.18 -11.50
CA GLY A 312 -3.97 23.11 -10.37
C GLY A 312 -2.64 23.54 -9.76
N ILE A 313 -1.75 22.59 -9.46
CA ILE A 313 -0.41 22.85 -8.94
C ILE A 313 0.44 23.65 -9.95
N PHE A 314 0.39 23.30 -11.23
CA PHE A 314 1.07 24.04 -12.29
C PHE A 314 0.66 25.53 -12.33
N LEU A 315 -0.65 25.81 -12.30
CA LEU A 315 -1.16 27.19 -12.29
C LEU A 315 -0.77 27.93 -11.00
N MET A 316 -0.87 27.24 -9.87
CA MET A 316 -0.54 27.79 -8.55
C MET A 316 0.94 28.18 -8.46
N GLU A 317 1.83 27.30 -8.91
CA GLU A 317 3.27 27.54 -8.92
C GLU A 317 3.65 28.58 -10.00
N SER A 318 2.97 28.60 -11.15
CA SER A 318 3.13 29.67 -12.16
C SER A 318 2.87 31.06 -11.56
N ALA A 319 1.80 31.19 -10.77
CA ALA A 319 1.43 32.43 -10.12
C ALA A 319 2.31 32.76 -8.91
N LEU A 320 2.89 31.75 -8.25
CA LEU A 320 3.75 31.92 -7.08
C LEU A 320 5.04 32.69 -7.39
N PHE A 321 5.74 32.33 -8.47
CA PHE A 321 7.05 32.90 -8.77
C PHE A 321 6.98 34.37 -9.20
N ILE A 322 5.81 34.85 -9.65
CA ILE A 322 5.65 36.22 -10.14
C ILE A 322 5.84 37.22 -8.98
N PRO A 323 5.07 37.19 -7.87
CA PRO A 323 5.33 38.07 -6.74
C PRO A 323 6.72 37.89 -6.13
N LEU A 324 7.23 36.66 -6.04
CA LEU A 324 8.58 36.40 -5.53
C LEU A 324 9.67 37.10 -6.34
N THR A 325 9.46 37.27 -7.64
CA THR A 325 10.45 37.87 -8.55
C THR A 325 10.28 39.39 -8.65
N TYR A 326 9.04 39.86 -8.76
CA TYR A 326 8.75 41.25 -9.12
C TYR A 326 8.38 42.17 -7.95
N ILE A 327 8.22 41.65 -6.72
CA ILE A 327 7.82 42.49 -5.58
C ILE A 327 8.86 43.58 -5.26
N SER A 328 10.16 43.26 -5.33
CA SER A 328 11.22 44.23 -5.06
C SER A 328 11.30 45.30 -6.15
N SER A 329 11.18 44.91 -7.43
CA SER A 329 11.19 45.87 -8.54
C SER A 329 9.93 46.74 -8.56
N TYR A 330 8.78 46.19 -8.17
CA TYR A 330 7.55 46.95 -7.94
C TYR A 330 7.76 48.01 -6.83
N MET A 331 8.31 47.63 -5.68
CA MET A 331 8.58 48.57 -4.58
C MET A 331 9.52 49.69 -5.00
N LEU A 332 10.58 49.37 -5.74
CA LEU A 332 11.47 50.41 -6.29
C LEU A 332 10.73 51.36 -7.24
N SER A 333 9.84 50.83 -8.10
CA SER A 333 9.05 51.65 -9.03
C SER A 333 8.03 52.57 -8.33
N GLU A 334 7.56 52.19 -7.14
CA GLU A 334 6.66 52.98 -6.29
C GLU A 334 7.42 53.95 -5.36
N GLY A 335 8.76 54.00 -5.44
CA GLY A 335 9.59 54.96 -4.70
C GLY A 335 10.03 54.51 -3.30
N PHE A 336 9.91 53.23 -2.96
CA PHE A 336 10.46 52.70 -1.72
C PHE A 336 12.00 52.64 -1.76
N SER A 337 12.65 52.74 -0.60
CA SER A 337 14.11 52.59 -0.50
C SER A 337 14.58 51.19 -0.90
N GLU A 338 15.74 51.09 -1.55
CA GLU A 338 16.35 49.84 -1.99
C GLU A 338 16.54 48.82 -0.86
N SER A 339 17.01 49.27 0.32
CA SER A 339 17.18 48.40 1.49
C SER A 339 15.86 47.76 1.95
N PHE A 340 14.77 48.52 1.93
CA PHE A 340 13.44 48.02 2.27
C PHE A 340 12.88 47.08 1.19
N ALA A 341 13.06 47.43 -0.09
CA ALA A 341 12.64 46.60 -1.22
C ALA A 341 13.36 45.23 -1.25
N LEU A 342 14.61 45.17 -0.82
CA LEU A 342 15.35 43.91 -0.66
C LEU A 342 14.95 43.12 0.60
N SER A 343 14.52 43.82 1.66
CA SER A 343 14.10 43.21 2.93
C SER A 343 12.69 42.59 2.89
N ILE A 344 11.87 42.92 1.88
CA ILE A 344 10.51 42.39 1.76
C ILE A 344 10.48 40.87 1.53
N LEU A 345 11.48 40.31 0.84
CA LEU A 345 11.58 38.88 0.57
C LEU A 345 11.83 38.06 1.85
N PRO A 346 12.77 38.43 2.74
CA PRO A 346 12.85 37.87 4.09
C PRO A 346 11.53 37.93 4.86
N ILE A 347 10.78 39.04 4.80
CA ILE A 347 9.47 39.18 5.46
C ILE A 347 8.45 38.19 4.89
N LEU A 348 8.39 38.05 3.57
CA LEU A 348 7.55 37.07 2.89
C LEU A 348 7.92 35.64 3.29
N ASN A 349 9.21 35.31 3.31
CA ASN A 349 9.69 34.01 3.75
C ASN A 349 9.38 33.74 5.23
N ALA A 350 9.40 34.74 6.10
CA ALA A 350 8.98 34.61 7.49
C ALA A 350 7.50 34.20 7.60
N GLY A 351 6.62 34.84 6.81
CA GLY A 351 5.23 34.38 6.66
C GLY A 351 5.14 32.93 6.16
N SER A 352 6.01 32.57 5.20
CA SER A 352 6.08 31.22 4.61
C SER A 352 6.50 30.13 5.61
N VAL A 353 7.35 30.44 6.59
CA VAL A 353 7.70 29.49 7.68
C VAL A 353 6.43 29.03 8.41
N PHE A 354 5.60 29.97 8.85
CA PHE A 354 4.34 29.65 9.51
C PHE A 354 3.32 29.02 8.56
N GLY A 355 3.29 29.48 7.30
CA GLY A 355 2.48 28.93 6.23
C GLY A 355 2.80 27.48 5.85
N ARG A 356 4.01 27.00 6.15
CA ARG A 356 4.40 25.59 5.94
C ARG A 356 4.03 24.71 7.14
N ALA A 357 4.25 25.19 8.37
CA ALA A 357 4.04 24.38 9.57
C ALA A 357 2.55 24.28 9.97
N LEU A 358 1.86 25.42 10.14
CA LEU A 358 0.49 25.44 10.69
C LEU A 358 -0.54 24.84 9.73
N PRO A 359 -0.54 25.17 8.43
CA PRO A 359 -1.46 24.56 7.48
C PRO A 359 -1.14 23.10 7.18
N GLY A 360 0.09 22.64 7.45
CA GLY A 360 0.46 21.22 7.53
C GLY A 360 -0.40 20.46 8.53
N TRP A 361 -0.46 20.96 9.77
CA TRP A 361 -1.30 20.40 10.83
C TRP A 361 -2.80 20.50 10.51
N TRP A 362 -3.23 21.62 9.93
CA TRP A 362 -4.63 21.80 9.53
C TRP A 362 -5.02 20.88 8.36
N ALA A 363 -4.13 20.66 7.39
CA ALA A 363 -4.34 19.73 6.28
C ALA A 363 -4.54 18.29 6.75
N ASP A 364 -3.88 17.88 7.83
CA ASP A 364 -4.05 16.56 8.42
C ASP A 364 -5.45 16.36 9.05
N LYS A 365 -6.09 17.46 9.51
CA LYS A 365 -7.45 17.44 10.08
C LYS A 365 -8.56 17.68 9.05
N ALA A 366 -8.43 18.76 8.28
CA ALA A 366 -9.45 19.21 7.32
C ALA A 366 -9.28 18.56 5.94
N GLY A 367 -8.14 17.91 5.67
CA GLY A 367 -7.79 17.34 4.37
C GLY A 367 -6.90 18.26 3.52
N PRO A 368 -5.94 17.70 2.76
CA PRO A 368 -4.92 18.49 2.05
C PRO A 368 -5.50 19.36 0.92
N PHE A 369 -6.50 18.86 0.18
CA PHE A 369 -7.18 19.65 -0.85
C PHE A 369 -7.91 20.87 -0.26
N ASN A 370 -8.54 20.73 0.91
CA ASN A 370 -9.20 21.85 1.59
C ASN A 370 -8.18 22.89 2.05
N SER A 371 -7.04 22.41 2.57
CA SER A 371 -5.96 23.30 3.00
C SER A 371 -5.41 24.13 1.85
N ASN A 372 -5.12 23.48 0.72
CA ASN A 372 -4.59 24.15 -0.46
C ASN A 372 -5.61 25.11 -1.09
N MET A 373 -6.91 24.78 -1.09
CA MET A 373 -7.96 25.66 -1.60
C MET A 373 -8.09 26.95 -0.78
N VAL A 374 -8.07 26.86 0.55
CA VAL A 374 -8.14 28.05 1.41
C VAL A 374 -6.90 28.91 1.27
N ALA A 375 -5.71 28.31 1.19
CA ALA A 375 -4.49 29.05 0.89
C ALA A 375 -4.52 29.72 -0.49
N THR A 376 -5.03 29.04 -1.51
CA THR A 376 -5.20 29.63 -2.84
C THR A 376 -6.17 30.81 -2.81
N LEU A 377 -7.29 30.70 -2.09
CA LEU A 377 -8.20 31.82 -1.89
C LEU A 377 -7.52 32.99 -1.17
N LEU A 378 -6.69 32.70 -0.17
CA LEU A 378 -5.93 33.71 0.54
C LEU A 378 -4.92 34.42 -0.37
N SER A 379 -4.26 33.70 -1.29
CA SER A 379 -3.41 34.30 -2.32
C SER A 379 -4.19 35.21 -3.27
N ILE A 380 -5.41 34.83 -3.66
CA ILE A 380 -6.28 35.68 -4.52
C ILE A 380 -6.61 36.99 -3.79
N VAL A 381 -7.03 36.91 -2.52
CA VAL A 381 -7.33 38.07 -1.68
C VAL A 381 -6.08 38.93 -1.49
N ALA A 382 -4.93 38.32 -1.19
CA ALA A 382 -3.67 39.03 -1.03
C ALA A 382 -3.30 39.82 -2.30
N CYS A 383 -3.40 39.21 -3.49
CA CYS A 383 -3.07 39.89 -4.74
C CYS A 383 -4.11 40.97 -5.12
N LEU A 384 -5.40 40.63 -5.14
CA LEU A 384 -6.43 41.50 -5.75
C LEU A 384 -7.04 42.50 -4.77
N ALA A 385 -7.11 42.18 -3.47
CA ALA A 385 -7.74 43.03 -2.47
C ALA A 385 -6.74 43.79 -1.58
N ILE A 386 -5.45 43.41 -1.59
CA ILE A 386 -4.42 44.07 -0.77
C ILE A 386 -3.32 44.67 -1.67
N TRP A 387 -2.61 43.84 -2.44
CA TRP A 387 -1.49 44.32 -3.23
C TRP A 387 -1.91 45.32 -4.31
N LEU A 388 -2.97 45.00 -5.05
CA LEU A 388 -3.47 45.86 -6.12
C LEU A 388 -3.93 47.26 -5.62
N PRO A 389 -4.76 47.40 -4.57
CA PRO A 389 -5.21 48.72 -4.12
C PRO A 389 -4.27 49.42 -3.12
N ALA A 390 -3.49 48.69 -2.32
CA ALA A 390 -2.74 49.24 -1.19
C ALA A 390 -1.23 48.97 -1.24
N GLY A 391 -0.72 48.37 -2.31
CA GLY A 391 0.70 48.00 -2.47
C GLY A 391 1.69 49.16 -2.44
N SER A 392 1.25 50.36 -2.78
CA SER A 392 2.06 51.59 -2.71
C SER A 392 2.26 52.10 -1.29
N THR A 393 1.58 51.52 -0.29
CA THR A 393 1.73 51.87 1.13
C THR A 393 2.59 50.85 1.86
N THR A 394 3.40 51.32 2.82
CA THR A 394 4.24 50.45 3.66
C THR A 394 3.41 49.38 4.39
N ALA A 395 2.26 49.76 4.95
CA ALA A 395 1.38 48.82 5.63
C ALA A 395 0.79 47.78 4.65
N GLY A 396 0.31 48.22 3.49
CA GLY A 396 -0.31 47.32 2.50
C GLY A 396 0.69 46.30 1.95
N ILE A 397 1.90 46.71 1.59
CA ILE A 397 2.91 45.80 1.04
C ILE A 397 3.44 44.80 2.08
N VAL A 398 3.58 45.21 3.35
CA VAL A 398 3.98 44.30 4.44
C VAL A 398 2.89 43.30 4.76
N VAL A 399 1.62 43.75 4.86
CA VAL A 399 0.47 42.85 5.06
C VAL A 399 0.36 41.86 3.90
N PHE A 400 0.52 42.33 2.66
CA PHE A 400 0.58 41.46 1.49
C PHE A 400 1.70 40.42 1.62
N ALA A 401 2.93 40.84 1.92
CA ALA A 401 4.08 39.95 2.01
C ALA A 401 3.88 38.85 3.07
N VAL A 402 3.35 39.19 4.24
CA VAL A 402 3.08 38.21 5.31
C VAL A 402 1.94 37.26 4.92
N LEU A 403 0.84 37.79 4.39
CA LEU A 403 -0.34 36.99 4.05
C LEU A 403 -0.08 36.07 2.86
N PHE A 404 0.54 36.62 1.81
CA PHE A 404 0.96 35.86 0.64
C PHE A 404 2.08 34.88 1.00
N GLY A 405 3.01 35.26 1.87
CA GLY A 405 4.01 34.36 2.44
C GLY A 405 3.37 33.14 3.12
N PHE A 406 2.39 33.38 3.99
CA PHE A 406 1.65 32.30 4.66
C PHE A 406 0.89 31.41 3.66
N ALA A 407 0.16 32.01 2.71
CA ALA A 407 -0.58 31.28 1.69
C ALA A 407 0.32 30.46 0.76
N SER A 408 1.40 31.06 0.27
CA SER A 408 2.40 30.38 -0.58
C SER A 408 3.16 29.28 0.16
N GLY A 409 3.44 29.46 1.46
CA GLY A 409 4.03 28.41 2.30
C GLY A 409 3.16 27.15 2.34
N ASN A 410 1.85 27.30 2.43
CA ASN A 410 0.92 26.17 2.36
C ASN A 410 1.02 25.50 0.99
N ASN A 411 0.92 26.28 -0.09
CA ASN A 411 0.97 25.78 -1.45
C ASN A 411 2.20 24.88 -1.70
N ILE A 412 3.37 25.29 -1.22
CA ILE A 412 4.63 24.53 -1.37
C ILE A 412 4.63 23.23 -0.53
N SER A 413 4.12 23.28 0.70
CA SER A 413 4.18 22.12 1.62
C SER A 413 3.05 21.11 1.42
N ILE A 414 1.88 21.55 0.96
CA ILE A 414 0.67 20.72 0.83
C ILE A 414 0.48 20.18 -0.58
N SER A 415 1.00 20.83 -1.63
CA SER A 415 0.96 20.27 -3.00
C SER A 415 1.51 18.84 -3.09
N PRO A 416 2.67 18.51 -2.50
CA PRO A 416 3.17 17.13 -2.47
C PRO A 416 2.19 16.19 -1.76
N VAL A 417 1.56 16.65 -0.67
CA VAL A 417 0.61 15.86 0.13
C VAL A 417 -0.69 15.59 -0.64
N CYS A 418 -1.16 16.56 -1.43
CA CYS A 418 -2.28 16.37 -2.37
C CYS A 418 -1.97 15.28 -3.40
N VAL A 419 -0.77 15.31 -3.99
CA VAL A 419 -0.31 14.26 -4.93
C VAL A 419 -0.23 12.91 -4.24
N GLY A 420 0.28 12.86 -3.01
CA GLY A 420 0.40 11.63 -2.21
C GLY A 420 -0.93 11.00 -1.79
N ARG A 421 -2.07 11.68 -1.97
CA ARG A 421 -3.41 11.09 -1.81
C ARG A 421 -3.89 10.34 -3.06
N LEU A 422 -3.25 10.56 -4.20
CA LEU A 422 -3.66 10.01 -5.50
C LEU A 422 -2.81 8.81 -5.93
N CYS A 423 -1.85 8.40 -5.11
CA CYS A 423 -0.98 7.26 -5.38
C CYS A 423 -0.73 6.41 -4.13
N LYS A 424 -0.24 5.20 -4.36
CA LYS A 424 0.35 4.37 -3.30
C LYS A 424 1.67 4.99 -2.85
N THR A 425 1.99 4.88 -1.57
CA THR A 425 3.19 5.51 -1.00
C THR A 425 4.49 4.99 -1.61
N GLN A 426 4.53 3.72 -2.01
CA GLN A 426 5.67 3.13 -2.73
C GLN A 426 5.95 3.76 -4.11
N SER A 427 4.99 4.49 -4.68
CA SER A 427 5.12 5.21 -5.96
C SER A 427 5.05 6.72 -5.77
N TYR A 428 5.25 7.19 -4.55
CA TYR A 428 5.08 8.60 -4.20
C TYR A 428 6.12 9.48 -4.91
N GLY A 429 7.39 9.05 -4.97
CA GLY A 429 8.45 9.77 -5.66
C GLY A 429 8.13 9.98 -7.14
N ARG A 430 7.69 8.93 -7.85
CA ARG A 430 7.31 9.00 -9.27
C ARG A 430 6.16 9.97 -9.48
N TYR A 431 5.09 9.89 -8.69
CA TYR A 431 3.92 10.75 -8.87
C TYR A 431 4.25 12.22 -8.57
N TYR A 432 4.94 12.46 -7.46
CA TYR A 432 5.41 13.78 -7.07
C TYR A 432 6.28 14.42 -8.16
N SER A 433 7.31 13.70 -8.60
CA SER A 433 8.21 14.18 -9.64
C SER A 433 7.52 14.38 -10.98
N THR A 434 6.57 13.53 -11.34
CA THR A 434 5.81 13.68 -12.59
C THR A 434 5.02 14.99 -12.59
N THR A 435 4.38 15.33 -11.47
CA THR A 435 3.72 16.64 -11.30
C THR A 435 4.71 17.78 -11.41
N TYR A 436 5.81 17.74 -10.64
CA TYR A 436 6.79 18.84 -10.63
C TYR A 436 7.61 18.98 -11.91
N THR A 437 7.74 17.92 -12.72
CA THR A 437 8.30 18.01 -14.07
C THR A 437 7.43 18.89 -14.99
N VAL A 438 6.11 18.85 -14.83
CA VAL A 438 5.22 19.75 -15.58
C VAL A 438 5.31 21.18 -15.01
N VAL A 439 5.40 21.32 -13.68
CA VAL A 439 5.61 22.60 -12.99
C VAL A 439 6.92 23.28 -13.40
N SER A 440 7.97 22.53 -13.75
CA SER A 440 9.24 23.13 -14.18
C SER A 440 9.08 24.04 -15.41
N ILE A 441 8.13 23.70 -16.30
CA ILE A 441 7.81 24.50 -17.48
C ILE A 441 7.19 25.84 -17.07
N ALA A 442 6.33 25.85 -16.05
CA ALA A 442 5.76 27.08 -15.48
C ALA A 442 6.86 28.01 -14.95
N CYS A 443 7.85 27.45 -14.26
CA CYS A 443 8.98 28.21 -13.72
C CYS A 443 9.81 28.86 -14.84
N LEU A 444 9.90 28.20 -16.00
CA LEU A 444 10.66 28.69 -17.15
C LEU A 444 9.94 29.84 -17.90
N ILE A 445 8.62 29.77 -18.02
CA ILE A 445 7.83 30.73 -18.82
C ILE A 445 7.19 31.85 -17.99
N GLY A 446 6.95 31.62 -16.70
CA GLY A 446 6.17 32.51 -15.85
C GLY A 446 6.80 33.89 -15.66
N ILE A 447 8.12 33.92 -15.42
CA ILE A 447 8.87 35.18 -15.24
C ILE A 447 8.88 36.00 -16.55
N PRO A 448 9.29 35.45 -17.72
CA PRO A 448 9.22 36.19 -18.99
C PRO A 448 7.83 36.75 -19.32
N ILE A 449 6.76 35.96 -19.10
CA ILE A 449 5.38 36.42 -19.32
C ILE A 449 5.06 37.63 -18.42
N GLY A 450 5.46 37.57 -17.14
CA GLY A 450 5.32 38.70 -16.22
C GLY A 450 6.04 39.95 -16.71
N GLY A 451 7.28 39.81 -17.19
CA GLY A 451 8.07 40.92 -17.73
C GLY A 451 7.42 41.56 -18.96
N GLU A 452 6.97 40.77 -19.91
CA GLU A 452 6.28 41.28 -21.10
C GLU A 452 4.95 41.98 -20.76
N ILE A 453 4.23 41.49 -19.75
CA ILE A 453 3.03 42.18 -19.25
C ILE A 453 3.39 43.56 -18.72
N VAL A 454 4.47 43.69 -17.91
CA VAL A 454 4.94 44.99 -17.39
C VAL A 454 5.35 45.92 -18.52
N THR A 455 6.04 45.43 -19.54
CA THR A 455 6.40 46.21 -20.73
C THR A 455 5.15 46.68 -21.48
N ALA A 456 4.19 45.78 -21.71
CA ALA A 456 2.95 46.08 -22.42
C ALA A 456 2.05 47.08 -21.68
N THR A 457 2.13 47.15 -20.35
CA THR A 457 1.44 48.15 -19.52
C THR A 457 2.25 49.43 -19.31
N GLY A 458 3.32 49.64 -20.08
CA GLY A 458 4.13 50.85 -20.04
C GLY A 458 4.97 50.99 -18.75
N GLY A 459 5.46 49.87 -18.22
CA GLY A 459 6.24 49.81 -16.98
C GLY A 459 5.41 49.76 -15.69
N ARG A 460 4.08 49.77 -15.79
CA ARG A 460 3.18 49.72 -14.62
C ARG A 460 2.88 48.28 -14.21
N TYR A 461 2.93 47.98 -12.92
CA TYR A 461 2.80 46.61 -12.42
C TYR A 461 1.35 46.11 -12.22
N TRP A 462 0.32 46.96 -12.38
CA TRP A 462 -1.07 46.56 -12.14
C TRP A 462 -1.50 45.35 -12.97
N GLY A 463 -1.07 45.27 -14.25
CA GLY A 463 -1.43 44.17 -15.15
C GLY A 463 -0.84 42.84 -14.69
N LEU A 464 0.38 42.88 -14.14
CA LEU A 464 1.06 41.71 -13.57
C LEU A 464 0.35 41.22 -12.30
N ILE A 465 -0.10 42.13 -11.44
CA ILE A 465 -0.85 41.79 -10.21
C ILE A 465 -2.20 41.14 -10.56
N VAL A 466 -2.95 41.74 -11.49
CA VAL A 466 -4.24 41.20 -11.97
C VAL A 466 -4.05 39.83 -12.62
N PHE A 467 -3.05 39.70 -13.50
CA PHE A 467 -2.73 38.42 -14.13
C PHE A 467 -2.44 37.34 -13.07
N THR A 468 -1.60 37.65 -12.09
CA THR A 468 -1.27 36.74 -10.98
C THR A 468 -2.53 36.29 -10.23
N GLY A 469 -3.40 37.22 -9.86
CA GLY A 469 -4.66 36.91 -9.17
C GLY A 469 -5.61 36.04 -10.00
N LEU A 470 -5.73 36.31 -11.30
CA LEU A 470 -6.55 35.52 -12.22
C LEU A 470 -6.01 34.10 -12.42
N VAL A 471 -4.69 33.92 -12.50
CA VAL A 471 -4.08 32.59 -12.57
C VAL A 471 -4.36 31.80 -11.28
N TYR A 472 -4.32 32.43 -10.11
CA TYR A 472 -4.75 31.79 -8.86
C TYR A 472 -6.24 31.44 -8.83
N VAL A 473 -7.12 32.26 -9.42
CA VAL A 473 -8.56 31.91 -9.58
C VAL A 473 -8.71 30.65 -10.43
N LEU A 474 -7.96 30.54 -11.53
CA LEU A 474 -7.94 29.33 -12.36
C LEU A 474 -7.37 28.12 -11.60
N ALA A 475 -6.32 28.32 -10.80
CA ALA A 475 -5.77 27.29 -9.93
C ALA A 475 -6.81 26.80 -8.92
N LEU A 476 -7.55 27.70 -8.27
CA LEU A 476 -8.62 27.37 -7.34
C LEU A 476 -9.72 26.54 -8.02
N ALA A 477 -10.15 26.95 -9.22
CA ALA A 477 -11.13 26.21 -10.01
C ALA A 477 -10.64 24.80 -10.37
N ALA A 478 -9.37 24.66 -10.78
CA ALA A 478 -8.75 23.37 -11.07
C ALA A 478 -8.65 22.48 -9.81
N MET A 479 -8.26 23.04 -8.66
CA MET A 479 -8.18 22.31 -7.38
C MET A 479 -9.55 21.88 -6.88
N MET A 480 -10.59 22.72 -7.04
CA MET A 480 -11.98 22.35 -6.76
C MET A 480 -12.44 21.19 -7.65
N ALA A 481 -12.18 21.26 -8.95
CA ALA A 481 -12.50 20.19 -9.88
C ALA A 481 -11.74 18.89 -9.56
N ALA A 482 -10.47 19.00 -9.20
CA ALA A 482 -9.64 17.89 -8.76
C ALA A 482 -10.22 17.23 -7.50
N LYS A 483 -10.59 18.02 -6.49
CA LYS A 483 -11.22 17.52 -5.25
C LYS A 483 -12.54 16.81 -5.54
N VAL A 484 -13.42 17.38 -6.37
CA VAL A 484 -14.68 16.74 -6.77
C VAL A 484 -14.43 15.42 -7.49
N LYS A 485 -13.41 15.33 -8.33
CA LYS A 485 -13.06 14.09 -9.04
C LYS A 485 -12.36 13.07 -8.15
N ALA A 486 -11.55 13.50 -7.20
CA ALA A 486 -10.88 12.65 -6.23
C ALA A 486 -11.84 12.10 -5.16
N MET A 487 -12.89 12.86 -4.80
CA MET A 487 -13.90 12.48 -3.80
C MET A 487 -15.17 11.85 -4.39
N ARG A 488 -15.37 11.89 -5.71
CA ARG A 488 -16.47 11.15 -6.32
C ARG A 488 -16.14 9.66 -6.23
N PRO A 489 -16.95 8.82 -5.54
CA PRO A 489 -16.95 7.40 -5.87
C PRO A 489 -17.23 7.28 -7.37
N PRO A 490 -16.66 6.28 -8.07
CA PRO A 490 -16.83 6.13 -9.50
C PRO A 490 -18.32 6.24 -9.83
N THR A 491 -18.71 7.36 -10.45
CA THR A 491 -20.12 7.69 -10.66
C THR A 491 -20.71 6.67 -11.63
N GLY A 492 -21.47 5.73 -11.09
CA GLY A 492 -22.47 4.98 -11.83
C GLY A 492 -23.38 5.96 -12.57
N ARG A 493 -23.68 5.63 -13.83
CA ARG A 493 -24.67 6.35 -14.62
C ARG A 493 -25.97 6.48 -13.82
N ARG A 494 -26.58 7.66 -13.87
CA ARG A 494 -27.91 8.00 -13.31
C ARG A 494 -28.84 6.78 -13.37
N ARG A 495 -29.34 6.36 -12.21
CA ARG A 495 -30.53 5.52 -12.09
C ARG A 495 -31.70 6.28 -12.71
N GLU A 496 -32.19 5.84 -13.85
CA GLU A 496 -33.58 6.10 -14.21
C GLU A 496 -34.45 5.30 -13.23
N ALA A 497 -35.42 5.98 -12.61
CA ALA A 497 -36.35 5.36 -11.69
C ALA A 497 -37.18 4.29 -12.42
N PRO A 498 -37.47 3.12 -11.81
CA PRO A 498 -38.26 2.10 -12.46
C PRO A 498 -39.68 2.61 -12.68
N LYS A 499 -40.14 2.62 -13.93
CA LYS A 499 -41.57 2.63 -14.25
C LYS A 499 -42.18 1.36 -13.66
N GLN A 500 -43.06 1.53 -12.67
CA GLN A 500 -43.91 0.46 -12.16
C GLN A 500 -44.69 -0.17 -13.32
N ILE A 501 -44.40 -1.42 -13.64
CA ILE A 501 -45.28 -2.27 -14.44
C ILE A 501 -46.33 -2.82 -13.48
N ARG A 502 -47.53 -2.27 -13.59
CA ARG A 502 -48.75 -2.70 -12.91
C ARG A 502 -49.21 -4.01 -13.58
N SER A 503 -49.06 -5.16 -12.92
CA SER A 503 -49.79 -6.37 -13.30
C SER A 503 -50.97 -6.58 -12.36
N GLN A 504 -52.16 -6.59 -12.96
CA GLN A 504 -53.32 -7.40 -12.59
C GLN A 504 -53.77 -7.40 -11.12
N LYS A 505 -54.84 -6.62 -10.85
CA LYS A 505 -56.02 -7.15 -10.17
C LYS A 505 -57.26 -6.61 -10.87
N SER A 506 -57.95 -7.51 -11.55
CA SER A 506 -59.36 -7.37 -11.92
C SER A 506 -60.19 -7.75 -10.69
N ALA A 507 -61.20 -6.93 -10.39
CA ALA A 507 -62.54 -7.27 -9.91
C ALA A 507 -63.08 -6.21 -8.92
N ALA A 508 -64.38 -5.95 -9.09
CA ALA A 508 -65.32 -5.23 -8.22
C ALA A 508 -65.55 -3.73 -8.48
N ASP A 509 -66.70 -3.49 -9.12
CA ASP A 509 -67.79 -2.62 -8.66
C ASP A 509 -67.83 -1.11 -9.01
N SER A 510 -68.61 -0.83 -10.06
CA SER A 510 -69.79 0.08 -10.15
C SER A 510 -69.81 1.54 -9.61
N ILE A 511 -69.96 2.48 -10.58
CA ILE A 511 -70.91 3.65 -10.68
C ILE A 511 -70.69 4.87 -9.71
N PRO A 512 -71.08 6.14 -10.04
CA PRO A 512 -70.57 7.09 -11.04
C PRO A 512 -70.21 8.50 -10.45
N GLU A 513 -69.72 9.40 -11.31
CA GLU A 513 -69.82 10.88 -11.29
C GLU A 513 -69.50 11.71 -10.02
N VAL A 514 -68.70 12.78 -10.18
CA VAL A 514 -69.20 14.17 -10.18
C VAL A 514 -68.05 15.15 -10.49
N ARG A 515 -68.41 16.12 -11.32
CA ARG A 515 -67.66 17.25 -11.88
C ARG A 515 -67.41 18.35 -10.83
N VAL A 516 -66.63 19.36 -11.24
CA VAL A 516 -66.46 20.75 -10.73
C VAL A 516 -64.99 20.95 -10.35
N GLY A 517 -64.18 21.75 -11.03
CA GLY A 517 -64.45 23.06 -11.62
C GLY A 517 -63.67 24.09 -10.80
N GLY A 518 -62.64 24.72 -11.37
CA GLY A 518 -61.84 25.69 -10.63
C GLY A 518 -60.56 26.11 -11.35
N ALA A 519 -60.73 26.92 -12.38
CA ALA A 519 -59.65 27.56 -13.12
C ALA A 519 -58.85 28.55 -12.27
N ARG A 520 -57.55 28.70 -12.55
CA ARG A 520 -56.98 30.00 -12.94
C ARG A 520 -55.59 29.89 -13.58
N ALA A 521 -55.59 30.28 -14.86
CA ALA A 521 -54.59 30.94 -15.70
C ALA A 521 -53.09 30.75 -15.35
N SER A 522 -52.25 30.09 -16.15
CA SER A 522 -51.89 30.32 -17.56
C SER A 522 -51.22 31.68 -17.84
N PHE A 523 -49.89 31.68 -17.86
CA PHE A 523 -49.10 32.27 -18.94
C PHE A 523 -48.06 31.22 -19.37
N GLY A 524 -48.24 30.66 -20.57
CA GLY A 524 -47.18 29.96 -21.30
C GLY A 524 -46.56 30.91 -22.34
N PRO A 525 -45.94 30.38 -23.42
CA PRO A 525 -45.33 29.06 -23.57
C PRO A 525 -44.00 29.11 -24.39
N CYS A 526 -43.47 27.90 -24.64
CA CYS A 526 -42.54 27.53 -25.73
C CYS A 526 -41.08 27.99 -25.57
N GLY A 527 -40.06 27.14 -25.71
CA GLY A 527 -39.96 25.81 -26.32
C GLY A 527 -38.62 25.78 -27.06
N GLY A 528 -37.81 24.72 -26.91
CA GLY A 528 -36.57 24.60 -27.68
C GLY A 528 -35.49 23.69 -27.09
N THR A 529 -35.58 22.40 -27.42
CA THR A 529 -34.48 21.55 -27.90
C THR A 529 -33.13 21.58 -27.16
N GLU A 530 -32.84 20.53 -26.40
CA GLU A 530 -31.47 20.15 -26.00
C GLU A 530 -30.68 19.58 -27.20
N PRO A 531 -29.36 19.86 -27.30
CA PRO A 531 -28.46 18.94 -27.95
C PRO A 531 -27.24 18.55 -27.11
N ALA A 532 -26.85 17.30 -27.28
CA ALA A 532 -25.68 16.65 -26.74
C ALA A 532 -24.36 17.41 -27.00
N ALA A 533 -23.71 17.92 -25.94
CA ALA A 533 -22.40 18.58 -26.04
C ALA A 533 -21.48 18.26 -24.84
N GLY A 534 -21.31 16.99 -24.48
CA GLY A 534 -20.47 16.57 -23.34
C GLY A 534 -19.03 16.12 -23.68
N LYS A 535 -18.73 15.77 -24.95
CA LYS A 535 -17.45 15.12 -25.31
C LYS A 535 -16.46 15.99 -26.11
N ARG A 536 -16.83 17.20 -26.55
CA ARG A 536 -15.95 18.08 -27.34
C ARG A 536 -15.13 19.09 -26.52
N ARG A 537 -15.56 19.46 -25.30
CA ARG A 537 -14.87 20.50 -24.49
C ARG A 537 -13.52 20.06 -23.89
N PHE A 538 -13.28 18.75 -23.72
CA PHE A 538 -12.01 18.25 -23.17
C PHE A 538 -10.86 18.28 -24.20
N LYS A 539 -11.17 18.11 -25.49
CA LYS A 539 -10.17 18.32 -26.56
C LYS A 539 -9.79 19.79 -26.68
N THR A 540 -10.72 20.72 -26.51
CA THR A 540 -10.42 22.16 -26.62
C THR A 540 -9.44 22.65 -25.55
N LEU A 541 -9.53 22.17 -24.29
CA LEU A 541 -8.63 22.60 -23.21
C LEU A 541 -7.19 22.09 -23.38
N VAL A 542 -7.05 20.83 -23.83
CA VAL A 542 -5.74 20.21 -24.11
C VAL A 542 -5.13 20.79 -25.39
N THR A 543 -5.94 21.07 -26.41
CA THR A 543 -5.49 21.73 -27.64
C THR A 543 -5.12 23.20 -27.40
N PHE A 544 -5.78 23.92 -26.49
CA PHE A 544 -5.42 25.31 -26.14
C PHE A 544 -4.09 25.37 -25.36
N SER A 545 -3.84 24.41 -24.47
CA SER A 545 -2.56 24.27 -23.75
C SER A 545 -1.42 23.88 -24.70
N LEU A 546 -1.70 23.03 -25.70
CA LEU A 546 -0.73 22.67 -26.74
C LEU A 546 -0.55 23.78 -27.80
N LEU A 547 -1.55 24.62 -28.06
CA LEU A 547 -1.42 25.79 -28.95
C LEU A 547 -0.59 26.90 -28.32
N LEU A 548 -0.76 27.15 -27.02
CA LEU A 548 0.11 28.07 -26.28
C LEU A 548 1.56 27.56 -26.27
N CYS A 549 1.77 26.25 -26.07
CA CYS A 549 3.09 25.62 -26.18
C CYS A 549 3.67 25.73 -27.61
N ARG A 550 2.84 25.63 -28.64
CA ARG A 550 3.26 25.74 -30.05
C ARG A 550 3.53 27.18 -30.51
N GLN A 551 2.86 28.17 -29.92
CA GLN A 551 3.15 29.60 -30.14
C GLN A 551 4.42 30.05 -29.40
N SER A 552 4.70 29.53 -28.20
CA SER A 552 5.94 29.85 -27.46
C SER A 552 7.20 29.19 -28.06
N ILE A 553 7.08 27.99 -28.65
CA ILE A 553 8.19 27.33 -29.37
C ILE A 553 8.49 28.04 -30.71
N GLY A 554 7.53 28.79 -31.26
CA GLY A 554 7.70 29.57 -32.50
C GLY A 554 8.65 30.77 -32.39
N LEU A 555 8.99 31.22 -31.18
CA LEU A 555 9.86 32.38 -30.93
C LEU A 555 11.29 32.01 -30.49
N VAL A 556 11.59 30.72 -30.30
CA VAL A 556 12.93 30.23 -29.89
C VAL A 556 13.51 29.26 -30.93
N SER A 557 13.45 29.64 -32.20
CA SER A 557 14.09 28.90 -33.29
C SER A 557 15.12 29.77 -34.00
N ASN A 558 16.25 30.00 -33.33
CA ASN A 558 17.53 30.06 -34.00
C ASN A 558 18.65 29.78 -32.99
N ARG A 559 19.49 28.78 -33.30
CA ARG A 559 20.65 28.25 -32.55
C ARG A 559 20.38 27.07 -31.60
N PHE A 560 20.04 25.90 -32.15
CA PHE A 560 20.26 24.61 -31.47
C PHE A 560 21.06 23.66 -32.38
N SER A 561 22.32 23.40 -32.03
CA SER A 561 23.18 22.40 -32.71
C SER A 561 23.25 21.05 -31.96
N LEU A 562 22.77 20.99 -30.71
CA LEU A 562 22.87 19.79 -29.86
C LEU A 562 21.86 18.67 -30.21
N PHE A 563 20.73 19.00 -30.84
CA PHE A 563 19.69 18.02 -31.21
C PHE A 563 20.08 17.10 -32.37
N LYS A 564 21.01 17.53 -33.24
CA LYS A 564 21.50 16.72 -34.36
C LYS A 564 22.46 15.60 -33.92
N LEU A 565 23.19 15.81 -32.82
CA LEU A 565 24.13 14.82 -32.28
C LEU A 565 23.40 13.63 -31.63
N TRP A 566 22.25 13.88 -30.98
CA TRP A 566 21.43 12.84 -30.34
C TRP A 566 20.79 11.89 -31.37
N PHE A 567 20.33 12.40 -32.51
CA PHE A 567 19.76 11.56 -33.58
C PHE A 567 20.82 10.74 -34.33
N ALA A 568 22.06 11.25 -34.45
CA ALA A 568 23.16 10.52 -35.08
C ALA A 568 23.58 9.28 -34.27
N VAL A 569 23.63 9.40 -32.93
CA VAL A 569 23.97 8.28 -32.04
C VAL A 569 22.87 7.22 -32.01
N ARG A 570 21.60 7.62 -32.02
CA ARG A 570 20.45 6.70 -32.03
C ARG A 570 20.36 5.86 -33.32
N ARG A 571 20.77 6.43 -34.47
CA ARG A 571 20.75 5.72 -35.76
C ARG A 571 21.88 4.69 -35.91
N CYS A 572 22.98 4.85 -35.16
CA CYS A 572 24.11 3.92 -35.19
C CYS A 572 23.89 2.67 -34.31
N MET A 573 23.14 2.78 -33.21
CA MET A 573 22.88 1.65 -32.31
C MET A 573 21.74 0.71 -32.75
N SER A 574 20.82 1.17 -33.61
CA SER A 574 19.65 0.38 -34.03
C SER A 574 20.00 -0.76 -35.00
N THR A 575 21.11 -0.68 -35.72
CA THR A 575 21.45 -1.63 -36.79
C THR A 575 22.18 -2.88 -36.28
N ARG A 576 22.76 -2.84 -35.06
CA ARG A 576 23.45 -4.00 -34.46
C ARG A 576 22.57 -4.85 -33.54
N TYR A 577 21.40 -4.37 -33.13
CA TYR A 577 20.54 -5.06 -32.17
C TYR A 577 19.61 -6.10 -32.81
N HIS A 578 19.26 -5.95 -34.10
CA HIS A 578 18.36 -6.88 -34.78
C HIS A 578 19.00 -8.19 -35.25
N ALA A 579 20.32 -8.23 -35.50
CA ALA A 579 21.02 -9.43 -35.94
C ALA A 579 21.27 -10.47 -34.81
N ARG A 580 21.38 -10.03 -33.55
CA ARG A 580 21.67 -10.94 -32.41
C ARG A 580 20.43 -11.67 -31.87
N ARG A 581 19.22 -11.15 -32.12
CA ARG A 581 17.98 -11.69 -31.55
C ARG A 581 17.41 -12.90 -32.33
N GLN A 582 17.72 -13.02 -33.62
CA GLN A 582 17.29 -14.16 -34.43
C GLN A 582 18.14 -15.42 -34.22
N ILE A 583 19.42 -15.29 -33.85
CA ILE A 583 20.32 -16.44 -33.65
C ILE A 583 20.09 -17.10 -32.27
N CYS A 584 19.80 -16.33 -31.21
CA CYS A 584 19.49 -16.90 -29.89
C CYS A 584 18.14 -17.63 -29.81
N SER A 585 17.15 -17.24 -30.62
CA SER A 585 15.82 -17.87 -30.62
C SER A 585 15.82 -19.26 -31.24
N ILE A 586 16.75 -19.56 -32.15
CA ILE A 586 16.85 -20.85 -32.84
C ILE A 586 17.61 -21.86 -31.96
N LEU A 587 18.68 -21.39 -31.28
CA LEU A 587 19.50 -22.24 -30.40
C LEU A 587 18.80 -22.65 -29.09
N TYR A 588 17.86 -21.83 -28.57
CA TYR A 588 17.10 -22.15 -27.35
C TYR A 588 15.94 -23.13 -27.59
N TRP A 589 15.43 -23.18 -28.82
CA TRP A 589 14.32 -24.06 -29.22
C TRP A 589 14.80 -25.51 -29.42
N GLU A 590 16.00 -25.73 -29.97
CA GLU A 590 16.59 -27.06 -30.14
C GLU A 590 17.09 -27.70 -28.83
N SER A 591 17.54 -26.90 -27.84
CA SER A 591 17.97 -27.46 -26.54
C SER A 591 16.79 -27.90 -25.68
N SER A 592 15.64 -27.20 -25.75
CA SER A 592 14.44 -27.55 -24.99
C SER A 592 13.82 -28.87 -25.47
N GLN A 593 13.89 -29.20 -26.77
CA GLN A 593 13.36 -30.46 -27.32
C GLN A 593 14.17 -31.70 -26.91
N ARG A 594 15.47 -31.57 -26.59
CA ARG A 594 16.32 -32.69 -26.16
C ARG A 594 16.15 -33.08 -24.69
N SER A 595 15.70 -32.15 -23.83
CA SER A 595 15.42 -32.42 -22.41
C SER A 595 14.05 -33.12 -22.19
N LEU A 596 13.17 -33.09 -23.19
CA LEU A 596 11.78 -33.55 -23.12
C LEU A 596 11.56 -35.06 -23.36
N LYS A 597 12.62 -35.86 -23.51
CA LYS A 597 12.51 -37.32 -23.77
C LYS A 597 12.98 -38.22 -22.62
N THR A 598 13.36 -37.68 -21.46
CA THR A 598 13.82 -38.50 -20.33
C THR A 598 13.25 -37.96 -19.02
N HIS A 599 12.03 -38.38 -18.67
CA HIS A 599 11.56 -38.69 -17.30
C HIS A 599 10.04 -38.87 -17.28
N THR A 600 9.58 -40.00 -17.82
CA THR A 600 8.34 -40.67 -17.38
C THR A 600 8.77 -41.80 -16.45
N MET A 601 8.86 -41.53 -15.14
CA MET A 601 8.84 -42.60 -14.12
C MET A 601 7.94 -42.16 -12.96
N SER A 602 6.95 -43.00 -12.68
CA SER A 602 6.11 -42.98 -11.49
C SER A 602 6.97 -43.11 -10.22
N VAL A 603 6.68 -42.31 -9.21
CA VAL A 603 7.29 -42.44 -7.88
C VAL A 603 6.57 -43.57 -7.13
N PRO A 604 7.27 -44.57 -6.56
CA PRO A 604 6.62 -45.70 -5.88
C PRO A 604 6.07 -45.31 -4.49
N THR A 605 4.94 -45.93 -4.11
CA THR A 605 4.15 -45.68 -2.89
C THR A 605 4.95 -45.83 -1.58
N GLU A 606 5.95 -46.73 -1.54
CA GLU A 606 6.83 -46.93 -0.36
C GLU A 606 7.65 -45.68 0.03
N THR A 607 7.90 -44.76 -0.90
CA THR A 607 8.68 -43.54 -0.62
C THR A 607 7.86 -42.44 0.05
N ALA A 608 6.53 -42.41 -0.14
CA ALA A 608 5.65 -41.38 0.41
C ALA A 608 5.27 -41.64 1.88
N GLU A 609 5.04 -42.90 2.24
CA GLU A 609 4.78 -43.32 3.63
C GLU A 609 6.01 -43.08 4.52
N ARG A 610 7.22 -43.41 4.03
CA ARG A 610 8.48 -43.15 4.77
C ARG A 610 8.75 -41.66 5.03
N GLN A 611 8.33 -40.78 4.11
CA GLN A 611 8.46 -39.32 4.29
C GLN A 611 7.43 -38.75 5.27
N GLU A 612 6.23 -39.34 5.31
CA GLU A 612 5.19 -39.00 6.29
C GLU A 612 5.61 -39.38 7.70
N ASP A 613 5.99 -40.64 7.91
CA ASP A 613 6.37 -41.14 9.23
C ASP A 613 7.59 -40.38 9.75
N ALA A 614 8.54 -40.03 8.88
CA ALA A 614 9.66 -39.17 9.23
C ALA A 614 9.22 -37.77 9.67
N TYR A 615 8.21 -37.16 9.03
CA TYR A 615 7.73 -35.83 9.42
C TYR A 615 7.01 -35.85 10.78
N PHE A 616 6.03 -36.74 10.97
CA PHE A 616 5.24 -36.78 12.21
C PHE A 616 6.02 -37.36 13.40
N SER A 617 7.09 -38.12 13.17
CA SER A 617 7.99 -38.58 14.26
C SER A 617 9.04 -37.53 14.63
N SER A 618 9.42 -36.65 13.71
CA SER A 618 10.42 -35.60 13.95
C SER A 618 9.82 -34.29 14.45
N GLN A 619 8.51 -34.07 14.30
CA GLN A 619 7.80 -32.87 14.77
C GLN A 619 6.84 -33.23 15.92
N PRO A 620 6.77 -32.42 16.99
CA PRO A 620 5.93 -32.71 18.13
C PRO A 620 4.46 -32.39 17.82
N PRO A 621 3.52 -33.15 18.41
CA PRO A 621 2.10 -32.86 18.25
C PRO A 621 1.71 -31.55 18.94
N PRO A 622 0.71 -30.83 18.42
CA PRO A 622 0.17 -29.63 19.05
C PRO A 622 -0.41 -29.92 20.43
N LYS A 623 -0.23 -29.00 21.38
CA LYS A 623 -0.71 -29.14 22.77
C LYS A 623 -2.22 -29.40 22.88
N ASN A 624 -3.00 -28.82 21.97
CA ASN A 624 -4.47 -28.92 22.01
C ASN A 624 -5.03 -30.08 21.17
N LEU A 625 -4.17 -30.88 20.53
CA LEU A 625 -4.57 -31.91 19.58
C LEU A 625 -5.54 -32.93 20.21
N GLU A 626 -5.25 -33.44 21.42
CA GLU A 626 -6.12 -34.41 22.08
C GLU A 626 -7.52 -33.87 22.37
N SER A 627 -7.60 -32.60 22.78
CA SER A 627 -8.88 -31.91 23.02
C SER A 627 -9.65 -31.73 21.72
N HIS A 628 -8.98 -31.33 20.64
CA HIS A 628 -9.61 -31.15 19.32
C HIS A 628 -10.09 -32.49 18.74
N VAL A 629 -9.28 -33.55 18.86
CA VAL A 629 -9.62 -34.92 18.45
C VAL A 629 -10.85 -35.43 19.21
N SER A 630 -10.91 -35.20 20.52
CA SER A 630 -12.04 -35.61 21.34
C SER A 630 -13.33 -34.88 20.93
N ALA A 631 -13.25 -33.56 20.72
CA ALA A 631 -14.38 -32.76 20.26
C ALA A 631 -14.84 -33.16 18.85
N ALA A 632 -13.90 -33.40 17.93
CA ALA A 632 -14.18 -33.86 16.57
C ALA A 632 -14.82 -35.24 16.57
N ARG A 633 -14.33 -36.19 17.39
CA ARG A 633 -14.90 -37.53 17.51
C ARG A 633 -16.35 -37.46 17.99
N PHE A 634 -16.62 -36.73 19.07
CA PHE A 634 -17.99 -36.55 19.57
C PHE A 634 -18.92 -35.94 18.51
N PHE A 635 -18.44 -34.91 17.80
CA PHE A 635 -19.20 -34.28 16.72
C PHE A 635 -19.49 -35.24 15.56
N ILE A 636 -18.49 -36.02 15.15
CA ILE A 636 -18.61 -37.01 14.08
C ILE A 636 -19.59 -38.11 14.47
N ASP A 637 -19.45 -38.69 15.67
CA ASP A 637 -20.31 -39.78 16.15
C ASP A 637 -21.78 -39.33 16.25
N HIS A 638 -22.02 -38.11 16.73
CA HIS A 638 -23.35 -37.52 16.80
C HIS A 638 -24.02 -37.43 15.42
N HIS A 639 -23.31 -36.95 14.39
CA HIS A 639 -23.86 -36.79 13.05
C HIS A 639 -23.91 -38.10 12.26
N ALA A 640 -22.97 -39.01 12.52
CA ALA A 640 -22.97 -40.37 11.98
C ALA A 640 -24.24 -41.14 12.38
N ALA A 641 -24.66 -41.02 13.65
CA ALA A 641 -25.90 -41.63 14.14
C ALA A 641 -27.15 -41.14 13.39
N SER A 642 -27.12 -39.91 12.85
CA SER A 642 -28.19 -39.33 12.04
C SER A 642 -28.02 -39.52 10.53
N SER A 643 -27.00 -40.27 10.09
CA SER A 643 -26.63 -40.45 8.67
C SER A 643 -26.44 -39.12 7.92
N ARG A 644 -25.95 -38.09 8.62
CA ARG A 644 -25.70 -36.77 8.03
C ARG A 644 -24.32 -36.72 7.38
N ARG A 645 -24.23 -36.05 6.23
CA ARG A 645 -22.96 -35.78 5.54
C ARG A 645 -22.13 -34.80 6.36
N ILE A 646 -20.83 -35.08 6.48
CA ILE A 646 -19.89 -34.24 7.25
C ILE A 646 -18.84 -33.70 6.29
N VAL A 647 -18.56 -32.40 6.40
CA VAL A 647 -17.48 -31.73 5.66
C VAL A 647 -16.44 -31.13 6.60
N LEU A 648 -15.17 -31.43 6.34
CA LEU A 648 -14.04 -30.71 6.90
C LEU A 648 -13.69 -29.55 5.97
N VAL A 649 -13.90 -28.32 6.43
CA VAL A 649 -13.52 -27.10 5.70
C VAL A 649 -12.27 -26.51 6.35
N THR A 650 -11.17 -26.44 5.60
CA THR A 650 -9.96 -25.75 6.07
C THR A 650 -9.96 -24.28 5.63
N SER A 651 -9.53 -23.38 6.51
CA SER A 651 -9.57 -21.93 6.24
C SER A 651 -8.40 -21.16 6.85
N GLY A 652 -8.03 -20.04 6.23
CA GLY A 652 -6.93 -19.19 6.68
C GLY A 652 -5.56 -19.64 6.20
N GLY A 653 -4.51 -18.97 6.68
CA GLY A 653 -3.11 -19.23 6.30
C GLY A 653 -2.31 -19.93 7.40
N THR A 654 -1.23 -20.62 7.05
CA THR A 654 -0.33 -21.28 8.01
C THR A 654 0.91 -20.42 8.29
N THR A 655 1.43 -20.46 9.51
CA THR A 655 2.74 -19.87 9.85
C THR A 655 3.82 -20.95 10.00
N VAL A 656 5.05 -20.63 9.62
CA VAL A 656 6.23 -21.47 9.86
C VAL A 656 7.09 -20.79 10.93
N PRO A 657 7.12 -21.32 12.16
CA PRO A 657 8.00 -20.82 13.22
C PRO A 657 9.47 -20.86 12.81
N LEU A 658 10.24 -19.85 13.21
CA LEU A 658 11.70 -19.84 13.06
C LEU A 658 12.42 -20.21 14.37
N GLU A 659 11.69 -20.15 15.49
CA GLU A 659 12.16 -20.41 16.85
C GLU A 659 11.13 -21.28 17.57
N LYS A 660 11.54 -22.12 18.53
CA LYS A 660 10.59 -22.91 19.34
C LYS A 660 9.73 -22.01 20.22
N GLN A 661 10.35 -21.03 20.87
CA GLN A 661 9.64 -19.90 21.47
C GLN A 661 9.45 -18.82 20.42
N THR A 662 8.46 -19.04 19.56
CA THR A 662 8.20 -18.24 18.36
C THR A 662 8.05 -16.74 18.68
N VAL A 663 8.98 -15.93 18.19
CA VAL A 663 8.84 -14.47 18.08
C VAL A 663 8.76 -14.06 16.62
N ARG A 664 9.38 -14.84 15.73
CA ARG A 664 9.41 -14.65 14.29
C ARG A 664 8.92 -15.91 13.59
N PHE A 665 8.18 -15.71 12.51
CA PHE A 665 7.65 -16.78 11.68
C PHE A 665 7.54 -16.32 10.23
N ILE A 666 7.51 -17.27 9.30
CA ILE A 666 7.15 -17.03 7.91
C ILE A 666 5.65 -17.20 7.79
N ASP A 667 4.94 -16.20 7.28
CA ASP A 667 3.48 -16.24 7.16
C ASP A 667 3.04 -16.60 5.74
N ASN A 668 2.36 -17.72 5.58
CA ASN A 668 1.62 -18.03 4.36
C ASN A 668 0.21 -17.42 4.43
N PHE A 669 0.13 -16.13 4.14
CA PHE A 669 -1.02 -15.29 4.46
C PHE A 669 -2.32 -15.68 3.72
N SER A 670 -3.40 -15.81 4.47
CA SER A 670 -4.78 -15.87 3.96
C SER A 670 -5.76 -15.41 5.03
N ALA A 671 -6.67 -14.50 4.66
CA ALA A 671 -7.71 -13.98 5.56
C ALA A 671 -8.81 -15.01 5.89
N GLY A 672 -8.88 -16.13 5.15
CA GLY A 672 -9.88 -17.17 5.38
C GLY A 672 -11.28 -16.88 4.81
N THR A 673 -11.42 -15.88 3.93
CA THR A 673 -12.72 -15.49 3.36
C THR A 673 -13.43 -16.67 2.70
N ARG A 674 -12.77 -17.36 1.76
CA ARG A 674 -13.37 -18.48 1.01
C ARG A 674 -13.83 -19.60 1.92
N GLY A 675 -12.96 -20.07 2.82
CA GLY A 675 -13.32 -21.15 3.75
C GLY A 675 -14.51 -20.74 4.61
N ALA A 676 -14.51 -19.54 5.20
CA ALA A 676 -15.61 -19.05 6.03
C ALA A 676 -16.93 -18.94 5.25
N THR A 677 -16.89 -18.44 4.02
CA THR A 677 -18.07 -18.38 3.13
C THR A 677 -18.57 -19.78 2.77
N SER A 678 -17.69 -20.66 2.31
CA SER A 678 -18.03 -22.03 1.92
C SER A 678 -18.66 -22.81 3.07
N ALA A 679 -18.18 -22.63 4.30
CA ALA A 679 -18.76 -23.23 5.49
C ALA A 679 -20.22 -22.79 5.73
N GLU A 680 -20.55 -21.52 5.54
CA GLU A 680 -21.95 -21.04 5.65
C GLU A 680 -22.85 -21.72 4.62
N TYR A 681 -22.41 -21.83 3.36
CA TYR A 681 -23.17 -22.48 2.30
C TYR A 681 -23.28 -24.00 2.47
N PHE A 682 -22.26 -24.67 3.02
CA PHE A 682 -22.36 -26.10 3.37
C PHE A 682 -23.36 -26.35 4.50
N LEU A 683 -23.41 -25.47 5.50
CA LEU A 683 -24.43 -25.52 6.56
C LEU A 683 -25.84 -25.35 5.98
N GLU A 684 -25.99 -24.46 4.99
CA GLU A 684 -27.26 -24.26 4.27
C GLU A 684 -27.64 -25.47 3.41
N ALA A 685 -26.67 -26.17 2.83
CA ALA A 685 -26.85 -27.44 2.12
C ALA A 685 -27.07 -28.64 3.07
N GLY A 686 -27.14 -28.41 4.39
CA GLY A 686 -27.47 -29.44 5.38
C GLY A 686 -26.29 -30.30 5.86
N TYR A 687 -25.05 -29.96 5.50
CA TYR A 687 -23.85 -30.63 6.00
C TYR A 687 -23.57 -30.23 7.45
N ALA A 688 -23.06 -31.18 8.24
CA ALA A 688 -22.35 -30.85 9.46
C ALA A 688 -20.92 -30.40 9.10
N VAL A 689 -20.48 -29.25 9.63
CA VAL A 689 -19.21 -28.62 9.25
C VAL A 689 -18.22 -28.67 10.40
N ILE A 690 -17.07 -29.31 10.16
CA ILE A 690 -15.85 -29.13 10.97
C ILE A 690 -15.04 -28.02 10.30
N PHE A 691 -14.93 -26.88 10.96
CA PHE A 691 -14.23 -25.70 10.46
C PHE A 691 -12.85 -25.58 11.11
N LEU A 692 -11.84 -26.13 10.43
CA LEU A 692 -10.44 -26.06 10.84
C LEU A 692 -9.84 -24.75 10.33
N HIS A 693 -9.53 -23.81 11.21
CA HIS A 693 -9.22 -22.44 10.79
C HIS A 693 -8.00 -21.84 11.49
N ARG A 694 -7.31 -20.93 10.79
CA ARG A 694 -6.23 -20.16 11.42
C ARG A 694 -6.81 -19.31 12.55
N GLN A 695 -6.16 -19.27 13.70
CA GLN A 695 -6.49 -18.33 14.76
C GLN A 695 -6.48 -16.89 14.21
N PHE A 696 -7.52 -16.12 14.54
CA PHE A 696 -7.75 -14.76 14.04
C PHE A 696 -8.04 -14.62 12.53
N SER A 697 -8.28 -15.71 11.78
CA SER A 697 -8.87 -15.60 10.44
C SER A 697 -10.38 -15.36 10.51
N LEU A 698 -10.97 -15.00 9.36
CA LEU A 698 -12.42 -14.93 9.22
C LEU A 698 -13.09 -16.26 9.62
N GLN A 699 -14.17 -16.15 10.38
CA GLN A 699 -14.99 -17.28 10.81
C GLN A 699 -16.42 -17.16 10.22
N PRO A 700 -17.12 -18.29 10.03
CA PRO A 700 -18.52 -18.31 9.59
C PRO A 700 -19.38 -17.40 10.47
N TYR A 701 -20.29 -16.66 9.85
CA TYR A 701 -21.21 -15.68 10.43
C TYR A 701 -20.56 -14.41 11.01
N SER A 702 -19.37 -14.50 11.63
CA SER A 702 -18.61 -13.33 12.12
C SER A 702 -18.08 -12.43 11.00
N ARG A 703 -17.86 -13.02 9.81
CA ARG A 703 -17.34 -12.34 8.61
C ARG A 703 -18.21 -11.18 8.13
N HIS A 704 -19.49 -11.18 8.50
CA HIS A 704 -20.43 -10.10 8.17
C HIS A 704 -20.17 -8.81 8.95
N TYR A 705 -19.35 -8.86 10.01
CA TYR A 705 -19.08 -7.72 10.89
C TYR A 705 -17.58 -7.40 11.05
N SER A 706 -16.69 -8.37 10.86
CA SER A 706 -15.25 -8.22 11.15
C SER A 706 -14.42 -7.66 10.00
N HIS A 707 -15.02 -7.50 8.82
CA HIS A 707 -14.38 -7.02 7.58
C HIS A 707 -15.23 -5.98 6.82
N ALA A 708 -16.28 -5.46 7.45
CA ALA A 708 -16.95 -4.27 6.96
C ALA A 708 -16.05 -3.07 7.19
N THR A 709 -16.16 -2.04 6.36
CA THR A 709 -15.59 -0.70 6.60
C THR A 709 -16.01 -0.07 7.93
N ASP A 710 -16.95 -0.72 8.62
CA ASP A 710 -17.63 -0.28 9.83
C ASP A 710 -17.22 -1.20 11.00
N CYS A 711 -16.94 -0.60 12.15
CA CYS A 711 -16.69 -1.31 13.40
C CYS A 711 -17.92 -2.12 13.82
N PHE A 712 -17.76 -3.22 14.57
CA PHE A 712 -18.91 -3.96 15.14
C PHE A 712 -19.88 -3.04 15.90
N LEU A 713 -19.36 -2.00 16.57
CA LEU A 713 -20.16 -1.02 17.31
C LEU A 713 -21.05 -0.15 16.39
N ASP A 714 -20.70 0.01 15.11
CA ASP A 714 -21.52 0.78 14.16
C ASP A 714 -22.83 0.06 13.82
N PHE A 715 -22.90 -1.25 14.07
CA PHE A 715 -24.10 -2.06 13.93
C PHE A 715 -25.03 -1.95 15.15
N LEU A 716 -24.59 -1.28 16.22
CA LEU A 716 -25.33 -1.09 17.46
C LEU A 716 -25.76 0.37 17.61
N ALA A 717 -26.81 0.60 18.40
CA ALA A 717 -27.33 1.91 18.75
C ALA A 717 -27.84 1.89 20.20
N GLU A 718 -27.89 3.05 20.84
CA GLU A 718 -28.49 3.20 22.16
C GLU A 718 -30.01 3.41 22.00
N GLY A 719 -30.79 2.58 22.68
CA GLY A 719 -32.25 2.66 22.76
C GLY A 719 -32.71 3.83 23.64
N HIS A 720 -33.99 4.18 23.54
CA HIS A 720 -34.57 5.32 24.29
C HIS A 720 -34.54 5.14 25.82
N ASP A 721 -34.31 3.92 26.29
CA ASP A 721 -34.21 3.49 27.69
C ASP A 721 -32.76 3.23 28.14
N GLY A 722 -31.77 3.55 27.30
CA GLY A 722 -30.34 3.27 27.58
C GLY A 722 -29.91 1.82 27.29
N THR A 723 -30.79 1.00 26.70
CA THR A 723 -30.41 -0.37 26.29
C THR A 723 -29.61 -0.36 24.99
N VAL A 724 -28.74 -1.35 24.78
CA VAL A 724 -28.02 -1.51 23.51
C VAL A 724 -28.89 -2.29 22.53
N VAL A 725 -29.29 -1.65 21.44
CA VAL A 725 -30.12 -2.24 20.37
C VAL A 725 -29.36 -2.31 19.06
N ALA A 726 -29.79 -3.18 18.14
CA ALA A 726 -29.24 -3.19 16.79
C ALA A 726 -29.66 -1.91 16.05
N ASN A 727 -28.74 -1.30 15.31
CA ASN A 727 -29.03 -0.13 14.49
C ASN A 727 -30.17 -0.44 13.49
N PRO A 728 -31.25 0.38 13.41
CA PRO A 728 -32.41 0.10 12.57
C PRO A 728 -32.07 -0.20 11.10
N GLY A 729 -31.04 0.47 10.55
CA GLY A 729 -30.61 0.25 9.17
C GLY A 729 -29.95 -1.12 8.91
N HIS A 730 -29.43 -1.77 9.95
CA HIS A 730 -28.70 -3.04 9.88
C HIS A 730 -29.47 -4.20 10.54
N GLN A 731 -30.53 -3.90 11.28
CA GLN A 731 -31.28 -4.84 12.11
C GLN A 731 -31.77 -6.07 11.33
N GLU A 732 -32.28 -5.89 10.12
CA GLU A 732 -32.76 -7.02 9.31
C GLU A 732 -31.63 -7.98 8.92
N ARG A 733 -30.49 -7.43 8.45
CA ARG A 733 -29.31 -8.21 8.09
C ARG A 733 -28.71 -8.92 9.30
N MET A 734 -28.59 -8.21 10.43
CA MET A 734 -28.10 -8.80 11.68
C MET A 734 -28.98 -9.93 12.16
N ARG A 735 -30.31 -9.73 12.14
CA ARG A 735 -31.29 -10.76 12.50
C ARG A 735 -31.20 -11.98 11.59
N ALA A 736 -30.99 -11.80 10.28
CA ALA A 736 -30.83 -12.92 9.35
C ALA A 736 -29.59 -13.76 9.66
N VAL A 737 -28.43 -13.11 9.88
CA VAL A 737 -27.18 -13.79 10.25
C VAL A 737 -27.29 -14.46 11.62
N LEU A 738 -27.84 -13.78 12.62
CA LEU A 738 -28.06 -14.31 13.97
C LEU A 738 -28.94 -15.56 13.96
N ARG A 739 -30.01 -15.58 13.15
CA ARG A 739 -30.88 -16.76 13.00
C ARG A 739 -30.12 -17.96 12.45
N LYS A 740 -29.33 -17.76 11.38
CA LYS A 740 -28.51 -18.83 10.79
C LYS A 740 -27.46 -19.37 11.78
N TYR A 741 -26.75 -18.47 12.46
CA TYR A 741 -25.77 -18.83 13.49
C TYR A 741 -26.40 -19.60 14.65
N THR A 742 -27.54 -19.13 15.16
CA THR A 742 -28.25 -19.78 16.27
C THR A 742 -28.78 -21.15 15.86
N ALA A 743 -29.29 -21.29 14.63
CA ALA A 743 -29.71 -22.58 14.10
C ALA A 743 -28.54 -23.56 13.98
N ALA A 744 -27.38 -23.11 13.47
CA ALA A 744 -26.18 -23.93 13.38
C ALA A 744 -25.70 -24.39 14.77
N LYS A 745 -25.69 -23.50 15.77
CA LYS A 745 -25.32 -23.85 17.15
C LYS A 745 -26.32 -24.79 17.81
N ARG A 746 -27.62 -24.48 17.74
CA ARG A 746 -28.67 -25.25 18.40
C ARG A 746 -28.74 -26.69 17.88
N ASN A 747 -28.49 -26.88 16.58
CA ASN A 747 -28.49 -28.20 15.95
C ASN A 747 -27.11 -28.87 15.98
N ASN A 748 -26.14 -28.31 16.71
CA ASN A 748 -24.76 -28.79 16.78
C ASN A 748 -24.13 -29.04 15.39
N MET A 749 -24.34 -28.12 14.43
CA MET A 749 -23.96 -28.29 13.02
C MET A 749 -22.58 -27.73 12.68
N LEU A 750 -21.97 -26.94 13.56
CA LEU A 750 -20.69 -26.26 13.32
C LEU A 750 -19.73 -26.48 14.48
N LEU A 751 -18.62 -27.16 14.21
CA LEU A 751 -17.48 -27.31 15.12
C LEU A 751 -16.33 -26.42 14.66
N MET A 752 -15.79 -25.59 15.55
CA MET A 752 -14.70 -24.66 15.25
C MET A 752 -13.40 -25.16 15.89
N LEU A 753 -12.36 -25.42 15.09
CA LEU A 753 -11.06 -25.90 15.56
C LEU A 753 -9.94 -24.94 15.09
N PRO A 754 -9.24 -24.25 16.00
CA PRO A 754 -8.19 -23.31 15.62
C PRO A 754 -6.83 -23.99 15.40
N PHE A 755 -6.05 -23.50 14.44
CA PHE A 755 -4.62 -23.79 14.27
C PHE A 755 -3.82 -22.50 14.07
N THR A 756 -2.50 -22.54 14.21
CA THR A 756 -1.64 -21.39 13.88
C THR A 756 -0.53 -21.78 12.91
N THR A 757 0.20 -22.84 13.25
CA THR A 757 1.38 -23.26 12.50
C THR A 757 1.07 -24.27 11.39
N ILE A 758 2.03 -24.48 10.49
CA ILE A 758 1.98 -25.57 9.50
C ILE A 758 1.91 -26.95 10.18
N THR A 759 2.64 -27.14 11.28
CA THR A 759 2.64 -28.38 12.06
C THR A 759 1.28 -28.62 12.68
N ASP A 760 0.68 -27.59 13.31
CA ASP A 760 -0.69 -27.66 13.84
C ASP A 760 -1.66 -28.12 12.77
N TYR A 761 -1.65 -27.44 11.61
CA TYR A 761 -2.53 -27.75 10.50
C TYR A 761 -2.42 -29.21 10.05
N LEU A 762 -1.20 -29.74 9.91
CA LEU A 762 -0.97 -31.10 9.41
C LEU A 762 -1.37 -32.19 10.42
N PHE A 763 -1.08 -31.99 11.70
CA PHE A 763 -1.50 -32.93 12.75
C PHE A 763 -3.03 -32.95 12.90
N GLU A 764 -3.67 -31.78 12.93
CA GLU A 764 -5.13 -31.65 13.00
C GLU A 764 -5.79 -32.27 11.76
N LEU A 765 -5.28 -31.97 10.56
CA LEU A 765 -5.80 -32.53 9.31
C LEU A 765 -5.71 -34.05 9.30
N ARG A 766 -4.55 -34.62 9.68
CA ARG A 766 -4.34 -36.07 9.74
C ARG A 766 -5.31 -36.73 10.72
N ALA A 767 -5.40 -36.18 11.94
CA ALA A 767 -6.23 -36.76 12.99
C ALA A 767 -7.72 -36.70 12.63
N ILE A 768 -8.21 -35.56 12.14
CA ILE A 768 -9.62 -35.39 11.75
C ILE A 768 -9.95 -36.23 10.51
N ALA A 769 -9.06 -36.28 9.49
CA ALA A 769 -9.27 -37.13 8.32
C ALA A 769 -9.39 -38.62 8.71
N GLY A 770 -8.55 -39.08 9.63
CA GLY A 770 -8.63 -40.43 10.20
C GLY A 770 -9.95 -40.68 10.94
N LEU A 771 -10.47 -39.70 11.68
CA LEU A 771 -11.78 -39.80 12.34
C LEU A 771 -12.95 -39.80 11.35
N LEU A 772 -12.80 -39.17 10.18
CA LEU A 772 -13.83 -39.16 9.14
C LEU A 772 -13.88 -40.46 8.32
N ARG A 773 -12.81 -41.27 8.36
CA ARG A 773 -12.70 -42.53 7.61
C ARG A 773 -13.90 -43.48 7.76
N PRO A 774 -14.49 -43.69 8.97
CA PRO A 774 -15.64 -44.58 9.13
C PRO A 774 -16.92 -44.12 8.40
N LEU A 775 -17.04 -42.83 8.07
CA LEU A 775 -18.19 -42.30 7.31
C LEU A 775 -18.15 -42.68 5.82
N GLY A 776 -17.01 -43.20 5.36
CA GLY A 776 -16.79 -43.62 3.99
C GLY A 776 -17.09 -42.49 2.99
N PRO A 777 -17.95 -42.72 1.98
CA PRO A 777 -18.26 -41.74 0.95
C PRO A 777 -19.08 -40.55 1.44
N SER A 778 -19.60 -40.58 2.67
CA SER A 778 -20.39 -39.46 3.23
C SER A 778 -19.51 -38.34 3.80
N ALA A 779 -18.18 -38.53 3.85
CA ALA A 779 -17.21 -37.54 4.28
C ALA A 779 -16.66 -36.73 3.09
N LEU A 780 -16.62 -35.40 3.26
CA LEU A 780 -16.05 -34.45 2.30
C LEU A 780 -14.89 -33.68 2.95
N LEU A 781 -13.74 -33.62 2.29
CA LEU A 781 -12.59 -32.80 2.71
C LEU A 781 -12.43 -31.64 1.74
N TYR A 782 -12.73 -30.42 2.21
CA TYR A 782 -12.69 -29.18 1.45
C TYR A 782 -11.50 -28.31 1.89
N LEU A 783 -10.38 -28.45 1.19
CA LEU A 783 -9.07 -27.96 1.63
C LEU A 783 -8.79 -26.53 1.13
N ALA A 784 -9.48 -25.53 1.70
CA ALA A 784 -9.39 -24.13 1.25
C ALA A 784 -8.35 -23.26 2.01
N ALA A 785 -7.58 -23.83 2.94
CA ALA A 785 -6.50 -23.12 3.64
C ALA A 785 -5.25 -22.90 2.76
N ALA A 786 -4.50 -21.83 3.04
CA ALA A 786 -3.20 -21.58 2.44
C ALA A 786 -2.09 -22.26 3.28
N VAL A 787 -1.55 -23.35 2.73
CA VAL A 787 -0.56 -24.22 3.39
C VAL A 787 0.84 -23.94 2.85
N SER A 788 1.81 -23.69 3.74
CA SER A 788 3.20 -23.41 3.34
C SER A 788 3.80 -24.61 2.60
N ASP A 789 4.58 -24.33 1.54
CA ASP A 789 5.32 -25.36 0.80
C ASP A 789 6.63 -25.74 1.51
N PHE A 790 7.06 -24.97 2.50
CA PHE A 790 8.32 -25.14 3.23
C PHE A 790 8.11 -25.05 4.74
N PHE A 791 8.95 -25.73 5.52
CA PHE A 791 8.99 -25.66 6.98
C PHE A 791 10.44 -25.69 7.51
N LEU A 792 10.64 -25.32 8.77
CA LEU A 792 11.91 -25.46 9.47
C LEU A 792 11.79 -26.63 10.47
N PRO A 793 12.59 -27.70 10.35
CA PRO A 793 12.58 -28.79 11.33
C PRO A 793 12.92 -28.31 12.75
N GLU A 794 12.19 -28.82 13.74
CA GLU A 794 12.35 -28.39 15.13
C GLU A 794 13.76 -28.59 15.72
N ASP A 795 14.48 -29.63 15.32
CA ASP A 795 15.87 -29.86 15.74
C ASP A 795 16.83 -28.77 15.26
N ARG A 796 16.46 -28.05 14.20
CA ARG A 796 17.18 -26.89 13.66
C ARG A 796 16.61 -25.54 14.09
N MET A 797 15.51 -25.52 14.87
CA MET A 797 14.94 -24.29 15.40
C MET A 797 15.72 -23.80 16.62
N ALA A 798 16.00 -22.49 16.65
CA ALA A 798 16.54 -21.87 17.85
C ALA A 798 15.50 -21.93 18.99
N GLU A 799 15.93 -22.26 20.21
CA GLU A 799 15.02 -22.32 21.36
C GLU A 799 14.39 -20.95 21.67
N HIS A 800 15.21 -19.90 21.61
CA HIS A 800 14.83 -18.53 21.92
C HIS A 800 15.02 -17.61 20.72
N LYS A 801 14.49 -16.38 20.83
CA LYS A 801 14.61 -15.30 19.85
C LYS A 801 16.02 -15.23 19.25
N ILE A 802 16.12 -15.44 17.93
CA ILE A 802 17.38 -15.36 17.19
C ILE A 802 17.98 -13.95 17.33
N GLN A 803 19.23 -13.83 17.78
CA GLN A 803 19.87 -12.54 18.05
C GLN A 803 20.55 -11.98 16.78
N SER A 804 20.53 -10.65 16.62
CA SER A 804 21.16 -9.97 15.47
C SER A 804 22.67 -9.73 15.64
N THR A 805 23.21 -9.98 16.84
CA THR A 805 24.59 -9.68 17.24
C THR A 805 25.01 -10.55 18.42
N ASN A 806 26.26 -11.02 18.45
CA ASN A 806 26.87 -11.80 19.54
C ASN A 806 27.17 -10.97 20.82
N ALA A 807 26.44 -9.88 21.06
CA ALA A 807 26.75 -8.96 22.16
C ALA A 807 26.63 -9.63 23.55
N THR A 808 25.78 -10.65 23.66
CA THR A 808 25.54 -11.42 24.89
C THR A 808 26.63 -12.45 25.19
N ASP A 809 27.46 -12.85 24.22
CA ASP A 809 28.58 -13.78 24.46
C ASP A 809 29.66 -13.15 25.34
N SER A 810 29.69 -11.81 25.42
CA SER A 810 30.60 -11.02 26.25
C SER A 810 30.23 -11.01 27.74
N PHE A 811 29.07 -11.54 28.13
CA PHE A 811 28.53 -11.45 29.50
C PHE A 811 28.23 -12.79 30.18
N GLY A 812 28.63 -13.92 29.60
CA GLY A 812 28.37 -15.25 30.16
C GLY A 812 29.64 -16.07 30.41
N SER A 813 30.31 -15.86 31.55
CA SER A 813 31.25 -16.84 32.08
C SER A 813 30.49 -17.91 32.87
N GLY A 814 30.56 -19.17 32.44
CA GLY A 814 30.45 -20.35 33.33
C GLY A 814 29.21 -21.23 33.23
N ALA A 815 29.02 -21.96 32.12
CA ALA A 815 28.47 -23.33 32.08
C ALA A 815 28.59 -23.90 30.65
N PRO A 816 28.92 -25.20 30.46
CA PRO A 816 29.04 -25.77 29.12
C PRO A 816 27.64 -26.11 28.58
N ALA A 817 27.11 -25.28 27.68
CA ALA A 817 25.99 -25.65 26.82
C ALA A 817 26.54 -26.10 25.46
N ALA A 818 26.14 -27.30 25.05
CA ALA A 818 26.63 -28.00 23.88
C ALA A 818 26.49 -27.16 22.60
N ALA A 819 27.61 -27.02 21.88
CA ALA A 819 27.64 -26.46 20.54
C ALA A 819 26.87 -27.38 19.58
N PRO A 820 26.07 -26.84 18.63
CA PRO A 820 25.59 -27.64 17.52
C PRO A 820 26.79 -28.01 16.65
N THR A 821 27.06 -29.31 16.59
CA THR A 821 28.05 -29.95 15.73
C THR A 821 27.83 -29.54 14.28
N SER A 822 28.74 -28.71 13.74
CA SER A 822 28.97 -28.62 12.31
C SER A 822 29.43 -29.99 11.81
N ALA A 823 28.57 -30.70 11.07
CA ALA A 823 28.91 -31.98 10.47
C ALA A 823 30.07 -31.82 9.48
N ARG A 824 31.17 -32.51 9.78
CA ARG A 824 32.33 -32.71 8.92
C ARG A 824 31.95 -33.49 7.66
N THR A 825 32.30 -32.98 6.49
CA THR A 825 32.49 -33.79 5.27
C THR A 825 33.87 -34.45 5.33
N PRO A 826 34.03 -35.76 5.06
CA PRO A 826 35.32 -36.43 5.21
C PRO A 826 36.26 -36.12 4.04
N ALA A 827 37.47 -35.68 4.36
CA ALA A 827 38.58 -35.56 3.42
C ALA A 827 39.19 -36.94 3.15
N ARG A 828 39.40 -37.28 1.87
CA ARG A 828 40.30 -38.36 1.44
C ARG A 828 41.73 -37.85 1.43
N SER A 829 42.64 -38.68 1.96
CA SER A 829 44.07 -38.48 2.11
C SER A 829 44.86 -38.74 0.83
N ASN A 830 45.96 -38.00 0.66
CA ASN A 830 47.36 -38.40 0.32
C ASN A 830 48.13 -37.10 0.00
N GLY A 831 49.20 -36.70 0.71
CA GLY A 831 50.61 -37.13 0.53
C GLY A 831 51.14 -36.59 -0.80
N ASP A 832 52.11 -35.68 -0.95
CA ASP A 832 53.38 -35.35 -0.26
C ASP A 832 53.70 -33.85 -0.52
N GLY A 833 54.43 -33.08 0.31
CA GLY A 833 55.89 -33.08 0.37
C GLY A 833 56.52 -31.80 -0.25
N ASN A 834 56.98 -30.89 0.62
CA ASN A 834 58.15 -29.99 0.49
C ASN A 834 58.04 -28.60 -0.24
N GLY A 835 58.27 -27.53 0.55
CA GLY A 835 59.37 -26.56 0.32
C GLY A 835 59.20 -25.33 -0.60
N ASN A 836 59.09 -24.15 0.05
CA ASN A 836 59.49 -22.79 -0.37
C ASN A 836 58.75 -22.05 -1.51
N GLY A 837 58.24 -20.85 -1.18
CA GLY A 837 57.96 -19.78 -2.15
C GLY A 837 56.92 -18.79 -1.64
N ALA A 838 57.31 -17.52 -1.45
CA ALA A 838 56.40 -16.44 -1.14
C ALA A 838 55.62 -16.00 -2.40
N SER A 839 54.29 -16.00 -2.34
CA SER A 839 53.37 -15.11 -3.08
C SER A 839 51.92 -15.41 -2.69
N PRO A 840 51.10 -14.42 -2.31
CA PRO A 840 49.67 -14.59 -2.12
C PRO A 840 48.93 -14.22 -3.42
N GLU A 841 48.78 -15.18 -4.32
CA GLU A 841 47.82 -15.08 -5.43
C GLU A 841 47.15 -16.44 -5.60
N ASP A 842 45.84 -16.46 -5.35
CA ASP A 842 44.86 -17.13 -6.21
C ASP A 842 43.53 -16.38 -6.01
N GLU A 843 43.43 -15.30 -6.78
CA GLU A 843 42.15 -14.85 -7.30
C GLU A 843 41.58 -15.97 -8.19
N GLU A 844 40.40 -16.48 -7.89
CA GLU A 844 39.43 -16.71 -8.96
C GLU A 844 38.28 -15.73 -8.80
N THR A 845 38.48 -14.61 -9.51
CA THR A 845 37.49 -13.65 -9.90
C THR A 845 36.59 -14.30 -10.96
N PHE A 846 35.32 -14.53 -10.62
CA PHE A 846 34.25 -14.51 -11.63
C PHE A 846 33.22 -13.48 -11.21
N ASP A 847 33.12 -12.46 -12.04
CA ASP A 847 32.44 -11.18 -11.81
C ASP A 847 30.98 -11.27 -12.30
N ASN A 848 30.04 -10.85 -11.45
CA ASN A 848 29.02 -9.87 -11.83
C ASN A 848 28.15 -9.43 -10.63
N PHE A 849 28.28 -8.15 -10.29
CA PHE A 849 27.22 -7.25 -9.81
C PHE A 849 26.60 -7.50 -8.42
N ASP A 850 27.35 -7.24 -7.33
CA ASP A 850 26.73 -6.89 -6.05
C ASP A 850 27.63 -5.92 -5.25
N SER A 851 27.18 -4.68 -5.08
CA SER A 851 27.86 -3.63 -4.31
C SER A 851 27.24 -3.49 -2.92
N SER A 852 27.11 -4.60 -2.20
CA SER A 852 26.82 -4.62 -0.78
C SER A 852 28.15 -4.62 0.01
N PRO A 853 28.29 -3.92 1.15
CA PRO A 853 29.42 -4.19 2.03
C PRO A 853 29.34 -5.67 2.40
N LYS A 854 30.41 -6.44 2.13
CA LYS A 854 30.44 -7.88 2.40
C LYS A 854 30.19 -8.09 3.90
N VAL A 855 28.93 -8.29 4.29
CA VAL A 855 28.58 -8.79 5.62
C VAL A 855 29.30 -10.14 5.69
N PRO A 856 30.34 -10.29 6.53
CA PRO A 856 31.07 -11.55 6.61
C PRO A 856 30.06 -12.65 6.91
N ARG A 857 30.25 -13.86 6.36
CA ARG A 857 29.32 -14.99 6.55
C ARG A 857 28.90 -15.16 8.02
N SER A 858 29.79 -14.85 8.96
CA SER A 858 29.54 -14.86 10.41
C SER A 858 28.48 -13.87 10.93
N LYS A 859 27.99 -12.93 10.11
CA LYS A 859 26.97 -11.92 10.47
C LYS A 859 25.67 -12.01 9.66
N ARG A 860 25.49 -13.09 8.87
CA ARG A 860 24.26 -13.34 8.09
C ARG A 860 23.41 -14.40 8.80
N LEU A 861 22.09 -14.21 8.85
CA LEU A 861 21.16 -15.28 9.22
C LEU A 861 20.77 -16.02 7.94
N ILE A 862 21.19 -17.27 7.84
CA ILE A 862 20.79 -18.19 6.77
C ILE A 862 19.85 -19.20 7.41
N VAL A 863 18.63 -19.32 6.88
CA VAL A 863 17.63 -20.28 7.33
C VAL A 863 17.41 -21.27 6.19
N ASP A 864 17.81 -22.51 6.40
CA ASP A 864 17.58 -23.58 5.45
C ASP A 864 16.24 -24.24 5.75
N LEU A 865 15.28 -24.05 4.84
CA LEU A 865 13.94 -24.62 4.96
C LEU A 865 13.82 -25.91 4.15
N ASP A 866 13.13 -26.89 4.72
CA ASP A 866 12.82 -28.13 4.04
C ASP A 866 11.47 -28.04 3.35
N PRO A 867 11.31 -28.67 2.16
CA PRO A 867 10.00 -28.77 1.53
C PRO A 867 9.05 -29.58 2.43
N VAL A 868 7.83 -29.07 2.64
CA VAL A 868 6.78 -29.82 3.33
C VAL A 868 6.42 -31.04 2.47
N PRO A 869 6.39 -32.25 3.04
CA PRO A 869 5.98 -33.43 2.29
C PRO A 869 4.58 -33.25 1.69
N LYS A 870 4.35 -33.83 0.51
CA LYS A 870 3.07 -33.66 -0.19
C LYS A 870 2.05 -34.69 0.32
N PHE A 871 1.33 -34.33 1.38
CA PHE A 871 0.38 -35.21 2.08
C PHE A 871 -0.97 -35.43 1.38
N LEU A 872 -1.26 -34.75 0.26
CA LEU A 872 -2.55 -34.91 -0.43
C LEU A 872 -2.76 -36.33 -0.95
N GLN A 873 -1.71 -36.98 -1.43
CA GLN A 873 -1.79 -38.37 -1.87
C GLN A 873 -2.12 -39.29 -0.68
N ASN A 874 -1.44 -39.12 0.46
CA ASN A 874 -1.69 -39.93 1.65
C ASN A 874 -3.06 -39.66 2.26
N LEU A 875 -3.60 -38.45 2.08
CA LEU A 875 -4.96 -38.12 2.49
C LEU A 875 -6.00 -38.92 1.68
N VAL A 876 -5.76 -39.13 0.37
CA VAL A 876 -6.60 -39.93 -0.54
C VAL A 876 -6.33 -41.42 -0.41
N ASP A 877 -5.09 -41.86 -0.26
CA ASP A 877 -4.76 -43.30 -0.28
C ASP A 877 -4.81 -43.93 1.13
N GLY A 878 -4.57 -43.15 2.18
CA GLY A 878 -4.39 -43.63 3.55
C GLY A 878 -5.38 -43.07 4.57
N TRP A 879 -5.47 -41.75 4.73
CA TRP A 879 -6.19 -41.14 5.86
C TRP A 879 -7.72 -41.22 5.70
N ALA A 880 -8.25 -40.89 4.53
CA ALA A 880 -9.71 -40.89 4.26
C ALA A 880 -10.04 -41.42 2.85
N PRO A 881 -9.77 -42.70 2.55
CA PRO A 881 -9.73 -43.19 1.16
C PRO A 881 -11.06 -43.30 0.43
N GLN A 882 -12.16 -43.34 1.16
CA GLN A 882 -13.50 -43.34 0.56
C GLN A 882 -14.12 -41.94 0.53
N GLY A 883 -13.55 -40.97 1.24
CA GLY A 883 -14.05 -39.60 1.31
C GLY A 883 -13.75 -38.82 0.04
N MET A 884 -14.64 -37.90 -0.32
CA MET A 884 -14.39 -36.99 -1.44
C MET A 884 -13.41 -35.90 -1.01
N VAL A 885 -12.41 -35.62 -1.83
CA VAL A 885 -11.37 -34.61 -1.55
C VAL A 885 -11.41 -33.52 -2.61
N VAL A 886 -11.62 -32.29 -2.15
CA VAL A 886 -11.63 -31.07 -2.95
C VAL A 886 -10.42 -30.22 -2.58
N SER A 887 -9.54 -29.98 -3.55
CA SER A 887 -8.35 -29.15 -3.37
C SER A 887 -8.43 -27.87 -4.21
N PHE A 888 -7.58 -26.90 -3.87
CA PHE A 888 -7.55 -25.59 -4.54
C PHE A 888 -6.22 -25.35 -5.20
N LYS A 889 -6.26 -24.79 -6.42
CA LYS A 889 -5.09 -24.19 -7.05
C LYS A 889 -5.34 -22.72 -7.31
N LEU A 890 -4.43 -21.87 -6.85
CA LEU A 890 -4.44 -20.43 -7.11
C LEU A 890 -3.23 -20.09 -7.96
N GLU A 891 -3.47 -19.51 -9.13
CA GLU A 891 -2.41 -19.07 -10.04
C GLU A 891 -2.58 -17.60 -10.40
N THR A 892 -1.50 -17.03 -10.92
CA THR A 892 -1.41 -15.63 -11.34
C THR A 892 -1.37 -15.49 -12.86
N ASP A 893 -1.03 -16.59 -13.54
CA ASP A 893 -0.93 -16.68 -14.98
C ASP A 893 -2.04 -17.62 -15.51
N PRO A 894 -2.95 -17.14 -16.39
CA PRO A 894 -4.02 -17.94 -16.95
C PRO A 894 -3.51 -19.11 -17.82
N ALA A 895 -2.32 -19.00 -18.42
CA ALA A 895 -1.80 -20.02 -19.34
C ALA A 895 -1.42 -21.33 -18.62
N ILE A 896 -1.10 -21.25 -17.33
CA ILE A 896 -0.64 -22.41 -16.54
C ILE A 896 -1.69 -22.96 -15.58
N LEU A 897 -2.81 -22.26 -15.36
CA LEU A 897 -3.81 -22.62 -14.35
C LEU A 897 -4.40 -24.01 -14.56
N VAL A 898 -4.99 -24.26 -15.74
CA VAL A 898 -5.63 -25.55 -16.05
C VAL A 898 -4.60 -26.67 -16.07
N HIS A 899 -3.43 -26.43 -16.67
CA HIS A 899 -2.35 -27.41 -16.71
C HIS A 899 -1.88 -27.81 -15.30
N LYS A 900 -1.64 -26.85 -14.40
CA LYS A 900 -1.23 -27.14 -13.03
C LYS A 900 -2.34 -27.79 -12.20
N ALA A 901 -3.61 -27.46 -12.47
CA ALA A 901 -4.75 -28.13 -11.84
C ALA A 901 -4.84 -29.59 -12.27
N LYS A 902 -4.74 -29.90 -13.57
CA LYS A 902 -4.70 -31.28 -14.09
C LYS A 902 -3.51 -32.07 -13.56
N TYR A 903 -2.32 -31.45 -13.59
CA TYR A 903 -1.12 -32.07 -13.03
C TYR A 903 -1.28 -32.41 -11.53
N SER A 904 -1.89 -31.52 -10.75
CA SER A 904 -2.20 -31.78 -9.34
C SER A 904 -3.15 -32.97 -9.21
N LEU A 905 -4.23 -32.98 -9.99
CA LEU A 905 -5.25 -34.03 -10.02
C LEU A 905 -4.62 -35.40 -10.32
N GLU A 906 -3.81 -35.50 -11.37
CA GLU A 906 -3.13 -36.72 -11.77
C GLU A 906 -2.09 -37.17 -10.74
N ARG A 907 -1.36 -36.23 -10.14
CA ARG A 907 -0.29 -36.53 -9.18
C ARG A 907 -0.81 -37.00 -7.82
N TYR A 908 -1.92 -36.44 -7.34
CA TYR A 908 -2.41 -36.70 -5.98
C TYR A 908 -3.79 -37.39 -5.95
N GLN A 909 -4.35 -37.77 -7.10
CA GLN A 909 -5.59 -38.54 -7.25
C GLN A 909 -6.81 -38.01 -6.48
N HIS A 910 -6.91 -36.70 -6.24
CA HIS A 910 -8.11 -36.13 -5.62
C HIS A 910 -9.28 -36.09 -6.59
N HIS A 911 -10.48 -35.91 -6.03
CA HIS A 911 -11.73 -36.02 -6.76
C HIS A 911 -12.08 -34.73 -7.52
N LEU A 912 -11.62 -33.58 -7.03
CA LEU A 912 -11.84 -32.27 -7.67
C LEU A 912 -10.71 -31.28 -7.34
N VAL A 913 -10.20 -30.58 -8.36
CA VAL A 913 -9.44 -29.34 -8.21
C VAL A 913 -10.29 -28.16 -8.60
N ILE A 914 -10.40 -27.18 -7.70
CA ILE A 914 -10.95 -25.87 -8.03
C ILE A 914 -9.78 -24.93 -8.34
N GLY A 915 -9.58 -24.68 -9.63
CA GLY A 915 -8.58 -23.75 -10.15
C GLY A 915 -9.09 -22.31 -10.14
N ASN A 916 -8.27 -21.39 -9.67
CA ASN A 916 -8.60 -19.98 -9.53
C ASN A 916 -7.47 -19.11 -10.09
N LEU A 917 -7.82 -18.07 -10.84
CA LEU A 917 -6.90 -17.00 -11.16
C LEU A 917 -7.05 -15.88 -10.12
N LEU A 918 -5.95 -15.39 -9.56
CA LEU A 918 -5.98 -14.39 -8.47
C LEU A 918 -6.85 -13.17 -8.81
N SER A 919 -6.81 -12.72 -10.05
CA SER A 919 -7.55 -11.55 -10.55
C SER A 919 -9.04 -11.81 -10.77
N SER A 920 -9.44 -13.03 -11.14
CA SER A 920 -10.85 -13.38 -11.45
C SER A 920 -11.50 -14.30 -10.42
N ARG A 921 -10.82 -14.66 -9.32
CA ARG A 921 -11.27 -15.64 -8.31
C ARG A 921 -12.64 -15.40 -7.67
N LYS A 922 -13.15 -14.16 -7.70
CA LYS A 922 -14.50 -13.80 -7.21
C LYS A 922 -15.58 -13.99 -8.29
N TRP A 923 -15.18 -14.02 -9.56
CA TRP A 923 -16.05 -14.00 -10.73
C TRP A 923 -16.13 -15.34 -11.44
N GLU A 924 -15.03 -16.09 -11.46
CA GLU A 924 -14.99 -17.43 -12.03
C GLU A 924 -14.01 -18.36 -11.32
N VAL A 925 -14.27 -19.65 -11.45
CA VAL A 925 -13.37 -20.75 -11.09
C VAL A 925 -13.48 -21.84 -12.16
N VAL A 926 -12.45 -22.67 -12.30
CA VAL A 926 -12.48 -23.86 -13.16
C VAL A 926 -12.52 -25.12 -12.30
N PHE A 927 -13.44 -26.02 -12.61
CA PHE A 927 -13.56 -27.34 -12.02
C PHE A 927 -12.82 -28.33 -12.90
N VAL A 928 -11.83 -29.01 -12.33
CA VAL A 928 -11.04 -30.05 -13.00
C VAL A 928 -11.23 -31.34 -12.23
N ALA A 929 -11.91 -32.29 -12.84
CA ALA A 929 -12.26 -33.59 -12.24
C ALA A 929 -11.86 -34.75 -13.15
N PRO A 930 -11.58 -35.95 -12.61
CA PRO A 930 -11.10 -37.08 -13.41
C PRO A 930 -12.14 -37.51 -14.45
N GLY A 931 -11.72 -37.68 -15.70
CA GLY A 931 -12.60 -38.16 -16.78
C GLY A 931 -13.72 -37.21 -17.21
N GLN A 932 -13.75 -35.97 -16.69
CA GLN A 932 -14.72 -34.93 -17.07
C GLN A 932 -14.04 -33.80 -17.84
N ALA A 933 -14.80 -33.13 -18.72
CA ALA A 933 -14.33 -31.90 -19.37
C ALA A 933 -14.18 -30.77 -18.35
N ASP A 934 -13.20 -29.89 -18.56
CA ASP A 934 -12.94 -28.75 -17.68
C ASP A 934 -14.17 -27.83 -17.65
N ARG A 935 -14.78 -27.64 -16.48
CA ARG A 935 -16.03 -26.88 -16.35
C ARG A 935 -15.78 -25.54 -15.68
N TRP A 936 -16.03 -24.44 -16.39
CA TRP A 936 -15.95 -23.10 -15.83
C TRP A 936 -17.25 -22.73 -15.09
N VAL A 937 -17.13 -22.40 -13.80
CA VAL A 937 -18.24 -21.88 -12.97
C VAL A 937 -18.09 -20.37 -12.85
N ARG A 938 -19.12 -19.63 -13.27
CA ARG A 938 -19.06 -18.16 -13.42
C ARG A 938 -20.27 -17.48 -12.79
N VAL A 939 -20.03 -16.35 -12.13
CA VAL A 939 -21.11 -15.50 -11.61
C VAL A 939 -21.90 -14.89 -12.77
N PRO A 940 -23.25 -14.97 -12.78
CA PRO A 940 -24.07 -14.38 -13.83
C PRO A 940 -23.85 -12.86 -13.93
N SER A 941 -23.50 -12.36 -15.12
CA SER A 941 -23.38 -10.92 -15.38
C SER A 941 -24.61 -10.40 -16.13
N ALA A 942 -25.20 -9.28 -15.70
CA ALA A 942 -26.38 -8.66 -16.33
C ALA A 942 -26.21 -8.35 -17.84
N GLN A 943 -24.97 -8.20 -18.33
CA GLN A 943 -24.69 -8.00 -19.77
C GLN A 943 -24.81 -9.28 -20.62
N ARG A 944 -24.80 -10.48 -20.04
CA ARG A 944 -24.85 -11.76 -20.78
C ARG A 944 -26.27 -12.27 -21.02
N VAL A 945 -27.23 -11.91 -20.18
CA VAL A 945 -28.63 -12.35 -20.31
C VAL A 945 -29.32 -11.72 -21.53
N SER A 946 -28.90 -10.52 -21.96
CA SER A 946 -29.45 -9.83 -23.13
C SER A 946 -29.03 -10.42 -24.48
N ARG A 947 -28.05 -11.33 -24.54
CA ARG A 947 -27.56 -11.95 -25.79
C ARG A 947 -27.97 -13.41 -25.96
N ALA A 948 -28.62 -14.02 -24.98
CA ALA A 948 -29.10 -15.40 -25.06
C ALA A 948 -30.42 -15.57 -25.86
N GLY A 949 -30.96 -14.48 -26.42
CA GLY A 949 -32.10 -14.50 -27.35
C GLY A 949 -31.63 -14.26 -28.78
N GLY A 950 -31.05 -15.26 -29.43
CA GLY A 950 -30.66 -15.15 -30.83
C GLY A 950 -29.73 -16.27 -31.31
N ASP A 951 -30.33 -17.26 -31.98
CA ASP A 951 -29.80 -18.13 -33.04
C ASP A 951 -28.39 -18.76 -32.87
N GLY A 952 -28.39 -20.06 -32.55
CA GLY A 952 -27.77 -21.08 -33.42
C GLY A 952 -26.30 -20.95 -33.84
N SER A 953 -25.37 -20.65 -32.92
CA SER A 953 -23.96 -21.08 -33.07
C SER A 953 -23.26 -21.20 -31.71
N GLU A 954 -23.50 -22.32 -31.03
CA GLU A 954 -22.70 -22.77 -29.89
C GLU A 954 -21.34 -23.27 -30.40
N THR A 955 -20.28 -22.48 -30.21
CA THR A 955 -18.88 -22.94 -30.04
C THR A 955 -17.94 -21.72 -30.05
N SER A 956 -17.17 -21.49 -28.97
CA SER A 956 -15.85 -20.81 -28.91
C SER A 956 -15.61 -19.92 -27.65
N TRP A 957 -16.63 -19.58 -26.86
CA TRP A 957 -16.47 -18.67 -25.69
C TRP A 957 -16.47 -19.37 -24.31
N GLU A 958 -16.70 -20.67 -24.25
CA GLU A 958 -16.86 -21.41 -22.97
C GLU A 958 -15.52 -21.85 -22.35
N ASP A 959 -14.46 -22.04 -23.13
CA ASP A 959 -13.22 -22.69 -22.66
C ASP A 959 -12.06 -21.75 -22.28
N LYS A 960 -12.22 -20.44 -22.43
CA LYS A 960 -11.14 -19.46 -22.15
C LYS A 960 -11.36 -18.69 -20.85
N PRO A 961 -10.31 -18.46 -20.02
CA PRO A 961 -10.40 -17.61 -18.84
C PRO A 961 -10.93 -16.21 -19.17
N LEU A 962 -11.66 -15.58 -18.26
CA LEU A 962 -12.12 -14.20 -18.43
C LEU A 962 -10.93 -13.26 -18.49
N ASP A 963 -10.99 -12.27 -19.39
CA ASP A 963 -10.03 -11.18 -19.41
C ASP A 963 -10.17 -10.36 -18.10
N PRO A 964 -9.14 -10.31 -17.25
CA PRO A 964 -9.19 -9.55 -16.00
C PRO A 964 -9.53 -8.08 -16.18
N ASN A 965 -9.18 -7.49 -17.34
CA ASN A 965 -9.44 -6.09 -17.65
C ASN A 965 -10.90 -5.82 -18.06
N ALA A 966 -11.65 -6.88 -18.38
CA ALA A 966 -13.07 -6.82 -18.75
C ALA A 966 -14.01 -7.03 -17.55
N LEU A 967 -13.46 -7.39 -16.39
CA LEU A 967 -14.24 -7.58 -15.16
C LEU A 967 -14.59 -6.23 -14.51
N PRO A 968 -15.79 -6.09 -13.92
CA PRO A 968 -16.15 -4.90 -13.16
C PRO A 968 -15.18 -4.66 -11.98
N GLU A 969 -14.92 -3.39 -11.65
CA GLU A 969 -14.07 -3.01 -10.51
C GLU A 969 -14.72 -3.29 -9.14
N SER A 970 -16.06 -3.41 -9.08
CA SER A 970 -16.79 -3.76 -7.86
C SER A 970 -16.81 -5.28 -7.66
N ASP A 971 -16.91 -5.73 -6.41
CA ASP A 971 -17.16 -7.14 -6.12
C ASP A 971 -18.51 -7.60 -6.72
N PRO A 972 -18.64 -8.87 -7.12
CA PRO A 972 -19.91 -9.40 -7.62
C PRO A 972 -20.99 -9.35 -6.54
N GLU A 973 -22.23 -9.08 -6.95
CA GLU A 973 -23.40 -9.06 -6.04
C GLU A 973 -23.68 -10.43 -5.42
N VAL A 974 -23.29 -11.49 -6.12
CA VAL A 974 -23.43 -12.88 -5.69
C VAL A 974 -22.04 -13.43 -5.39
N GLU A 975 -21.86 -14.00 -4.20
CA GLU A 975 -20.62 -14.68 -3.82
C GLU A 975 -20.46 -15.95 -4.66
N ILE A 976 -19.30 -16.15 -5.26
CA ILE A 976 -19.07 -17.30 -6.15
C ILE A 976 -19.25 -18.64 -5.44
N GLU A 977 -19.04 -18.68 -4.12
CA GLU A 977 -19.31 -19.83 -3.27
C GLU A 977 -20.79 -20.29 -3.34
N SER A 978 -21.73 -19.39 -3.61
CA SER A 978 -23.14 -19.76 -3.82
C SER A 978 -23.38 -20.61 -5.08
N LEU A 979 -22.38 -20.68 -5.98
CA LEU A 979 -22.39 -21.51 -7.18
C LEU A 979 -21.46 -22.71 -7.03
N ILE A 980 -20.33 -22.54 -6.33
CA ILE A 980 -19.36 -23.60 -6.08
C ILE A 980 -19.98 -24.70 -5.21
N ILE A 981 -20.65 -24.34 -4.12
CA ILE A 981 -21.09 -25.31 -3.12
C ILE A 981 -22.19 -26.24 -3.63
N PRO A 982 -23.24 -25.75 -4.31
CA PRO A 982 -24.20 -26.65 -4.97
C PRO A 982 -23.54 -27.59 -6.00
N ALA A 983 -22.58 -27.08 -6.80
CA ALA A 983 -21.88 -27.92 -7.77
C ALA A 983 -20.99 -28.99 -7.11
N VAL A 984 -20.37 -28.67 -5.96
CA VAL A 984 -19.62 -29.65 -5.16
C VAL A 984 -20.55 -30.66 -4.50
N GLU A 985 -21.72 -30.25 -4.02
CA GLU A 985 -22.73 -31.15 -3.47
C GLU A 985 -23.25 -32.16 -4.50
N ASP A 986 -23.48 -31.72 -5.74
CA ASP A 986 -23.88 -32.59 -6.85
C ASP A 986 -22.81 -33.65 -7.11
N LEU A 987 -21.53 -33.23 -7.21
CA LEU A 987 -20.40 -34.14 -7.40
C LEU A 987 -20.22 -35.10 -6.23
N HIS A 988 -20.41 -34.62 -4.99
CA HIS A 988 -20.33 -35.48 -3.80
C HIS A 988 -21.47 -36.49 -3.76
N SER A 989 -22.68 -36.10 -4.20
CA SER A 989 -23.81 -37.02 -4.32
C SER A 989 -23.55 -38.09 -5.39
N GLN A 990 -22.92 -37.72 -6.52
CA GLN A 990 -22.48 -38.67 -7.54
C GLN A 990 -21.40 -39.63 -7.02
N HIS A 991 -20.43 -39.12 -6.26
CA HIS A 991 -19.38 -39.92 -5.62
C HIS A 991 -19.97 -40.98 -4.66
N ILE A 992 -20.93 -40.57 -3.82
CA ILE A 992 -21.66 -41.48 -2.93
C ILE A 992 -22.38 -42.57 -3.74
N GLN A 993 -23.07 -42.20 -4.82
CA GLN A 993 -23.77 -43.15 -5.66
C GLN A 993 -22.83 -44.11 -6.40
N SER A 994 -21.64 -43.64 -6.82
CA SER A 994 -20.67 -44.48 -7.53
C SER A 994 -20.04 -45.56 -6.66
N LEU A 995 -19.99 -45.35 -5.34
CA LEU A 995 -19.44 -46.32 -4.37
C LEU A 995 -20.51 -47.21 -3.74
N GLN A 996 -21.80 -46.90 -3.95
CA GLN A 996 -22.94 -47.73 -3.55
C GLN A 996 -23.39 -48.70 -4.65
N LYS A 997 -22.93 -48.50 -5.90
CA LYS A 997 -23.06 -49.44 -7.02
C LYS A 997 -21.89 -50.40 -7.02
#